data_AF-A0A0Q7THG6-F1
#
_entry.id   AF-A0A0Q7THG6-F1
#
_cell.length_a   1.000
_cell.length_b   1.000
_cell.length_c   1.000
_cell.angle_alpha   90.00
_cell.angle_beta   90.00
_cell.angle_gamma   90.00
#
_symmetry.space_group_name_H-M   'P 1'
#
loop_
_entity.id
_entity.type
_entity.pdbx_description
1 polymer ?
#
loop_
_entity_poly.entity_id
_entity_poly.type
_entity_poly.pdbx_seq_one_letter_code
_entity_poly.pdbx_strand_id
1 'polypeptide(L)'
;MSMRSKILGLLAATAVSAIATTVSAAPLLAPVFTDHAVLQRGQPIRVWGAAGPGAVVELSLGEAKASATADAEGRWSTTFPAREPGAALTLTTQAGGERQTISDLLVGDVWLCSGQSNMEYPLRRSLGGEAEAANAADPDIRLLQTGRVSLPNPTTALPKEAAWRPATPESANNFSAACFFMGREIKKTTGVPIGLIDATWGGSIIQDWISREGLHALGGYDEGLAVLADYARSPDVGMAQWTAMLDRWAAKVEPQAAAWSRPDFDDRDWKTMPAEQFWETNPGLETFDGTIWLRATIVLTEKQARQGATLSLGPIDDLDTTFVNGREIGSSQGWDTPRAYRIAPGVLRAGPNLIAVRAIDAGGGGGAWGPAAQKGLKFDDGSFAPLGASWRYKVSTAIAQSGLPPTAPWVGSSGLSTLRNGMIAPLIPYGLKGFAWYQGEANVAEPAAYGRLLPALVADWRRSFDAPDLPFLVVQLAAFGPRQTAPAESGWAGVRDAQRQAAAADPKVGLASAVDIGDIYDIHPANKQQVGHRLALLARKLAYGETGLVAAGPAPLSATRAADAVVVRLDQSAVVQADARPVGFELCDAGGACRFADAALAGDQVRLTIPAGFAPVRVRFAWADSPILNLYGRTGLPATPFELTIAP
;
A
#
# COMPACT_ATOMS: atom_id res chain seq x y z
N MET A 1 20.59 -3.02 92.51
CA MET A 1 21.52 -2.50 91.49
C MET A 1 20.70 -1.91 90.33
N SER A 2 20.86 -0.60 90.12
CA SER A 2 20.55 0.22 88.93
C SER A 2 19.11 0.34 88.39
N MET A 3 18.50 1.50 88.67
CA MET A 3 17.42 2.17 87.91
C MET A 3 17.87 2.58 86.50
N ARG A 4 16.92 2.67 85.56
CA ARG A 4 16.87 3.50 84.33
C ARG A 4 15.53 3.18 83.63
N SER A 5 14.81 4.03 82.91
CA SER A 5 14.62 5.48 82.80
C SER A 5 13.36 5.62 81.93
N LYS A 6 12.46 6.57 82.22
CA LYS A 6 11.27 6.85 81.40
C LYS A 6 11.67 7.67 80.17
N ILE A 7 11.22 7.29 78.97
CA ILE A 7 11.18 8.17 77.79
C ILE A 7 9.80 8.06 77.13
N LEU A 8 9.17 9.23 77.01
CA LEU A 8 7.88 9.52 76.41
C LEU A 8 8.09 9.69 74.89
N GLY A 9 7.31 9.00 74.06
CA GLY A 9 7.35 9.11 72.59
C GLY A 9 6.01 9.58 72.03
N LEU A 10 5.98 10.80 71.51
CA LEU A 10 4.88 11.45 70.77
C LEU A 10 4.55 10.64 69.50
N LEU A 11 3.27 10.25 69.33
CA LEU A 11 2.73 9.74 68.06
C LEU A 11 2.24 10.95 67.22
N ALA A 12 3.02 11.34 66.22
CA ALA A 12 2.60 12.27 65.18
C ALA A 12 1.84 11.48 64.10
N ALA A 13 0.55 11.76 63.94
CA ALA A 13 -0.27 11.24 62.85
C ALA A 13 0.01 12.04 61.56
N THR A 14 0.84 11.50 60.68
CA THR A 14 1.02 12.02 59.32
C THR A 14 -0.17 11.60 58.46
N ALA A 15 -1.08 12.53 58.19
CA ALA A 15 -2.11 12.38 57.19
C ALA A 15 -1.48 12.36 55.79
N VAL A 16 -1.30 11.16 55.22
CA VAL A 16 -0.94 10.99 53.81
C VAL A 16 -2.17 11.37 52.99
N SER A 17 -2.18 12.60 52.45
CA SER A 17 -3.13 12.98 51.40
C SER A 17 -2.81 12.16 50.16
N ALA A 18 -3.66 11.20 49.84
CA ALA A 18 -3.63 10.49 48.57
C ALA A 18 -3.90 11.51 47.45
N ILE A 19 -2.85 11.90 46.74
CA ILE A 19 -2.97 12.62 45.48
C ILE A 19 -3.60 11.61 44.51
N ALA A 20 -4.92 11.70 44.32
CA ALA A 20 -5.60 10.96 43.29
C ALA A 20 -5.04 11.43 41.94
N THR A 21 -4.20 10.60 41.32
CA THR A 21 -3.83 10.77 39.93
C THR A 21 -5.11 10.64 39.11
N THR A 22 -5.63 11.75 38.60
CA THR A 22 -6.72 11.75 37.62
C THR A 22 -6.16 11.11 36.36
N VAL A 23 -6.27 9.78 36.26
CA VAL A 23 -6.15 9.07 34.99
C VAL A 23 -7.20 9.70 34.09
N SER A 24 -6.78 10.46 33.09
CA SER A 24 -7.68 10.93 32.05
C SER A 24 -8.33 9.69 31.45
N ALA A 25 -9.63 9.56 31.63
CA ALA A 25 -10.37 8.42 31.12
C ALA A 25 -10.25 8.34 29.60
N ALA A 26 -10.19 7.13 29.08
CA ALA A 26 -10.19 6.89 27.64
C ALA A 26 -11.51 7.43 27.03
N PRO A 27 -11.50 7.94 25.78
CA PRO A 27 -12.73 8.35 25.12
C PRO A 27 -13.76 7.22 25.08
N LEU A 28 -15.03 7.56 25.34
CA LEU A 28 -16.13 6.61 25.28
C LEU A 28 -16.40 6.15 23.85
N LEU A 29 -16.23 7.03 22.87
CA LEU A 29 -16.47 6.77 21.44
C LEU A 29 -15.19 6.34 20.71
N ALA A 30 -15.36 5.50 19.68
CA ALA A 30 -14.29 5.17 18.75
C ALA A 30 -13.71 6.43 18.07
N PRO A 31 -12.40 6.47 17.75
CA PRO A 31 -11.70 7.69 17.34
C PRO A 31 -12.13 8.24 15.97
N VAL A 32 -12.84 7.47 15.16
CA VAL A 32 -13.44 7.96 13.89
C VAL A 32 -14.59 8.95 14.13
N PHE A 33 -15.19 8.95 15.33
CA PHE A 33 -16.22 9.91 15.73
C PHE A 33 -15.58 11.15 16.35
N THR A 34 -15.30 12.15 15.52
CA THR A 34 -14.88 13.48 15.95
C THR A 34 -15.90 14.52 15.54
N ASP A 35 -15.74 15.75 16.03
CA ASP A 35 -16.53 16.88 15.53
C ASP A 35 -16.42 16.96 14.01
N HIS A 36 -17.47 17.48 13.36
CA HIS A 36 -17.55 17.65 11.91
C HIS A 36 -17.69 16.37 11.07
N ALA A 37 -17.86 15.19 11.68
CA ALA A 37 -18.00 13.95 10.94
C ALA A 37 -19.29 13.88 10.12
N VAL A 38 -19.27 13.08 9.05
CA VAL A 38 -20.44 12.80 8.21
C VAL A 38 -20.90 11.37 8.45
N LEU A 39 -22.12 11.20 8.96
CA LEU A 39 -22.75 9.91 9.15
C LEU A 39 -23.45 9.49 7.85
N GLN A 40 -23.22 8.25 7.40
CA GLN A 40 -23.84 7.77 6.16
C GLN A 40 -25.37 7.71 6.25
N ARG A 41 -26.02 8.41 5.32
CA ARG A 41 -27.48 8.46 5.17
C ARG A 41 -28.06 7.18 4.58
N GLY A 42 -29.39 7.04 4.68
CA GLY A 42 -30.14 5.97 3.99
C GLY A 42 -29.90 4.56 4.51
N GLN A 43 -29.17 4.41 5.62
CA GLN A 43 -28.95 3.14 6.31
C GLN A 43 -28.85 3.36 7.83
N PRO A 44 -29.05 2.31 8.66
CA PRO A 44 -28.88 2.42 10.10
C PRO A 44 -27.47 2.91 10.49
N ILE A 45 -27.40 3.83 11.44
CA ILE A 45 -26.15 4.48 11.86
C ILE A 45 -25.58 3.71 13.05
N ARG A 46 -24.51 2.95 12.81
CA ARG A 46 -23.77 2.22 13.85
C ARG A 46 -22.86 3.18 14.61
N VAL A 47 -22.90 3.12 15.93
CA VAL A 47 -22.03 3.90 16.83
C VAL A 47 -21.44 2.95 17.86
N TRP A 48 -20.13 3.06 18.12
CA TRP A 48 -19.42 2.14 19.00
C TRP A 48 -18.27 2.84 19.72
N GLY A 49 -17.71 2.14 20.70
CA GLY A 49 -16.55 2.59 21.45
C GLY A 49 -16.20 1.68 22.61
N ALA A 50 -15.64 2.26 23.66
CA ALA A 50 -15.21 1.55 24.86
C ALA A 50 -15.77 2.19 26.13
N ALA A 51 -15.98 1.39 27.17
CA ALA A 51 -16.33 1.81 28.52
C ALA A 51 -15.85 0.74 29.52
N GLY A 52 -16.01 0.98 30.82
CA GLY A 52 -15.73 -0.07 31.82
C GLY A 52 -16.56 -1.33 31.55
N PRO A 53 -16.03 -2.55 31.74
CA PRO A 53 -16.78 -3.80 31.51
C PRO A 53 -18.12 -3.82 32.26
N GLY A 54 -19.20 -4.19 31.58
CA GLY A 54 -20.56 -4.20 32.13
C GLY A 54 -21.20 -2.83 32.35
N ALA A 55 -20.51 -1.72 32.03
CA ALA A 55 -21.08 -0.39 32.13
C ALA A 55 -22.24 -0.21 31.13
N VAL A 56 -23.32 0.42 31.59
CA VAL A 56 -24.39 0.90 30.71
C VAL A 56 -23.94 2.22 30.10
N VAL A 57 -23.99 2.28 28.77
CA VAL A 57 -23.67 3.44 27.96
C VAL A 57 -24.97 4.01 27.40
N GLU A 58 -25.26 5.26 27.71
CA GLU A 58 -26.41 5.99 27.20
C GLU A 58 -25.99 6.97 26.11
N LEU A 59 -26.72 6.98 25.00
CA LEU A 59 -26.40 7.80 23.83
C LEU A 59 -27.60 8.61 23.37
N SER A 60 -27.34 9.81 22.86
CA SER A 60 -28.31 10.56 22.08
C SER A 60 -27.68 11.12 20.81
N LEU A 61 -28.34 10.93 19.67
CA LEU A 61 -27.99 11.53 18.39
C LEU A 61 -29.11 12.51 17.98
N GLY A 62 -28.91 13.80 18.27
CA GLY A 62 -30.01 14.77 18.31
C GLY A 62 -31.09 14.31 19.30
N GLU A 63 -32.33 14.21 18.84
CA GLU A 63 -33.47 13.78 19.68
C GLU A 63 -33.56 12.26 19.90
N ALA A 64 -32.94 11.46 19.03
CA ALA A 64 -33.00 10.00 19.16
C ALA A 64 -32.09 9.53 20.30
N LYS A 65 -32.58 8.59 21.10
CA LYS A 65 -31.85 8.00 22.23
C LYS A 65 -31.61 6.51 21.99
N ALA A 66 -30.50 6.01 22.51
CA ALA A 66 -30.15 4.61 22.50
C ALA A 66 -29.34 4.27 23.77
N SER A 67 -29.24 2.98 24.08
CA SER A 67 -28.34 2.49 25.12
C SER A 67 -27.66 1.20 24.68
N ALA A 68 -26.52 0.89 25.29
CA ALA A 68 -25.78 -0.35 25.12
C ALA A 68 -25.10 -0.73 26.43
N THR A 69 -24.71 -1.99 26.57
CA THR A 69 -23.89 -2.45 27.69
C THR A 69 -22.53 -2.89 27.16
N ALA A 70 -21.46 -2.43 27.80
CA ALA A 70 -20.11 -2.83 27.46
C ALA A 70 -19.88 -4.31 27.79
N ASP A 71 -19.24 -5.04 26.88
CA ASP A 71 -18.87 -6.44 27.05
C ASP A 71 -17.74 -6.63 28.08
N ALA A 72 -17.28 -7.88 28.25
CA ALA A 72 -16.22 -8.21 29.21
C ALA A 72 -14.88 -7.54 28.89
N GLU A 73 -14.66 -7.19 27.62
CA GLU A 73 -13.47 -6.45 27.15
C GLU A 73 -13.71 -4.93 27.11
N GLY A 74 -14.87 -4.47 27.58
CA GLY A 74 -15.24 -3.05 27.62
C GLY A 74 -15.74 -2.48 26.30
N ARG A 75 -15.93 -3.29 25.25
CA ARG A 75 -16.44 -2.80 23.95
C ARG A 75 -17.95 -2.70 24.00
N TRP A 76 -18.50 -1.67 23.37
CA TRP A 76 -19.94 -1.51 23.22
C TRP A 76 -20.28 -1.00 21.82
N SER A 77 -21.49 -1.30 21.34
CA SER A 77 -22.04 -0.71 20.13
C SER A 77 -23.55 -0.59 20.21
N THR A 78 -24.10 0.37 19.48
CA THR A 78 -25.54 0.56 19.29
C THR A 78 -25.82 1.02 17.87
N THR A 79 -27.09 1.03 17.48
CA THR A 79 -27.53 1.46 16.15
C THR A 79 -28.68 2.44 16.26
N PHE A 80 -28.54 3.59 15.62
CA PHE A 80 -29.64 4.53 15.41
C PHE A 80 -30.37 4.23 14.09
N PRO A 81 -31.66 4.57 13.98
CA PRO A 81 -32.39 4.48 12.72
C PRO A 81 -31.72 5.26 11.59
N ALA A 82 -31.99 4.83 10.36
CA ALA A 82 -31.55 5.53 9.16
C ALA A 82 -32.09 6.98 9.14
N ARG A 83 -31.31 7.88 8.57
CA ARG A 83 -31.65 9.31 8.45
C ARG A 83 -31.36 9.83 7.06
N GLU A 84 -32.16 10.82 6.66
CA GLU A 84 -31.88 11.69 5.51
C GLU A 84 -31.06 12.92 5.95
N PRO A 85 -30.42 13.62 5.01
CA PRO A 85 -29.72 14.87 5.30
C PRO A 85 -30.62 15.91 5.96
N GLY A 86 -30.05 16.73 6.84
CA GLY A 86 -30.78 17.75 7.58
C GLY A 86 -29.83 18.65 8.37
N ALA A 87 -30.37 19.32 9.40
CA ALA A 87 -29.57 20.14 10.30
C ALA A 87 -28.47 19.32 11.00
N ALA A 88 -27.34 19.96 11.29
CA ALA A 88 -26.24 19.34 11.99
C ALA A 88 -26.68 18.79 13.36
N LEU A 89 -26.18 17.61 13.70
CA LEU A 89 -26.53 16.85 14.89
C LEU A 89 -25.42 16.92 15.93
N THR A 90 -25.81 16.62 17.17
CA THR A 90 -24.89 16.37 18.27
C THR A 90 -25.05 14.94 18.74
N LEU A 91 -23.93 14.21 18.87
CA LEU A 91 -23.86 12.91 19.52
C LEU A 91 -23.35 13.11 20.94
N THR A 92 -24.15 12.73 21.94
CA THR A 92 -23.72 12.70 23.34
C THR A 92 -23.68 11.25 23.81
N THR A 93 -22.60 10.86 24.46
CA THR A 93 -22.38 9.54 25.05
C THR A 93 -22.06 9.69 26.53
N GLN A 94 -22.70 8.91 27.39
CA GLN A 94 -22.52 8.94 28.83
C GLN A 94 -22.37 7.53 29.40
N ALA A 95 -21.37 7.32 30.27
CA ALA A 95 -21.17 6.06 30.98
C ALA A 95 -20.36 6.33 32.26
N GLY A 96 -20.71 5.68 33.38
CA GLY A 96 -19.90 5.73 34.60
C GLY A 96 -19.65 7.13 35.19
N GLY A 97 -20.50 8.11 34.91
CA GLY A 97 -20.32 9.51 35.33
C GLY A 97 -19.50 10.38 34.35
N GLU A 98 -18.95 9.78 33.29
CA GLU A 98 -18.28 10.49 32.20
C GLU A 98 -19.26 10.85 31.09
N ARG A 99 -18.96 11.96 30.40
CA ARG A 99 -19.75 12.46 29.28
C ARG A 99 -18.83 12.91 28.15
N GLN A 100 -19.03 12.34 26.96
CA GLN A 100 -18.39 12.77 25.72
C GLN A 100 -19.45 13.37 24.79
N THR A 101 -19.10 14.47 24.12
CA THR A 101 -19.98 15.12 23.14
C THR A 101 -19.21 15.34 21.86
N ILE A 102 -19.83 14.98 20.73
CA ILE A 102 -19.36 15.21 19.37
C ILE A 102 -20.40 16.09 18.66
N SER A 103 -19.95 17.19 18.06
CA SER A 103 -20.80 18.25 17.51
C SER A 103 -20.58 18.44 16.01
N ASP A 104 -21.50 19.19 15.37
CA ASP A 104 -21.49 19.47 13.93
C ASP A 104 -21.47 18.19 13.06
N LEU A 105 -22.25 17.18 13.45
CA LEU A 105 -22.37 15.95 12.68
C LEU A 105 -23.36 16.13 11.54
N LEU A 106 -22.91 15.95 10.30
CA LEU A 106 -23.79 15.95 9.14
C LEU A 106 -24.27 14.54 8.84
N VAL A 107 -25.44 14.43 8.19
CA VAL A 107 -25.91 13.17 7.60
C VAL A 107 -25.80 13.32 6.08
N GLY A 108 -25.04 12.41 5.44
CA GLY A 108 -24.62 12.57 4.05
C GLY A 108 -24.09 11.29 3.42
N ASP A 109 -23.38 11.41 2.30
CA ASP A 109 -22.76 10.28 1.61
C ASP A 109 -21.25 10.21 1.90
N VAL A 110 -20.78 9.07 2.42
CA VAL A 110 -19.41 8.87 2.91
C VAL A 110 -18.64 7.96 1.96
N TRP A 111 -17.47 8.39 1.50
CA TRP A 111 -16.61 7.62 0.60
C TRP A 111 -15.25 7.36 1.23
N LEU A 112 -14.81 6.11 1.16
CA LEU A 112 -13.45 5.71 1.54
C LEU A 112 -12.56 5.65 0.30
N CYS A 113 -11.60 6.57 0.22
CA CYS A 113 -10.60 6.66 -0.82
C CYS A 113 -9.27 6.09 -0.32
N SER A 114 -8.70 5.14 -1.06
CA SER A 114 -7.49 4.43 -0.65
C SER A 114 -6.64 4.00 -1.86
N GLY A 115 -5.46 3.50 -1.55
CA GLY A 115 -4.46 3.09 -2.51
C GLY A 115 -3.10 3.71 -2.20
N GLN A 116 -2.31 3.89 -3.26
CA GLN A 116 -0.94 4.38 -3.14
C GLN A 116 -0.79 5.85 -3.57
N SER A 117 0.40 6.23 -4.01
CA SER A 117 0.83 7.62 -4.23
C SER A 117 -0.06 8.40 -5.20
N ASN A 118 -0.67 7.74 -6.18
CA ASN A 118 -1.61 8.38 -7.09
C ASN A 118 -2.97 8.70 -6.44
N MET A 119 -3.47 7.90 -5.48
CA MET A 119 -4.59 8.31 -4.64
C MET A 119 -4.15 9.38 -3.63
N GLU A 120 -2.99 9.23 -3.02
CA GLU A 120 -2.43 10.16 -2.02
C GLU A 120 -2.16 11.57 -2.58
N TYR A 121 -1.99 11.68 -3.91
CA TYR A 121 -1.51 12.89 -4.57
C TYR A 121 -2.26 14.14 -4.11
N PRO A 122 -1.57 15.13 -3.50
CA PRO A 122 -2.23 16.19 -2.77
C PRO A 122 -2.86 17.22 -3.70
N LEU A 123 -4.02 17.77 -3.30
CA LEU A 123 -4.79 18.76 -4.08
C LEU A 123 -3.93 19.90 -4.60
N ARG A 124 -3.08 20.49 -3.74
CA ARG A 124 -2.23 21.62 -4.10
C ARG A 124 -1.23 21.34 -5.23
N ARG A 125 -0.88 20.07 -5.46
CA ARG A 125 0.05 19.64 -6.52
C ARG A 125 -0.67 19.27 -7.82
N SER A 126 -2.00 19.18 -7.81
CA SER A 126 -2.76 18.90 -9.03
C SER A 126 -2.60 20.00 -10.08
N LEU A 127 -3.05 19.75 -11.31
CA LEU A 127 -3.03 20.73 -12.38
C LEU A 127 -3.81 22.00 -11.95
N GLY A 128 -3.15 23.15 -11.84
CA GLY A 128 -3.80 24.35 -11.26
C GLY A 128 -4.11 24.24 -9.76
N GLY A 129 -3.41 23.36 -9.04
CA GLY A 129 -3.72 22.94 -7.68
C GLY A 129 -3.72 24.06 -6.63
N GLU A 130 -2.91 25.10 -6.80
CA GLU A 130 -2.94 26.28 -5.90
C GLU A 130 -4.29 26.98 -5.95
N ALA A 131 -4.84 27.18 -7.15
CA ALA A 131 -6.16 27.80 -7.32
C ALA A 131 -7.28 26.87 -6.84
N GLU A 132 -7.16 25.56 -7.11
CA GLU A 132 -8.13 24.57 -6.63
C GLU A 132 -8.19 24.50 -5.11
N ALA A 133 -7.02 24.52 -4.44
CA ALA A 133 -6.94 24.53 -3.00
C ALA A 133 -7.44 25.85 -2.40
N ALA A 134 -7.08 27.00 -2.97
CA ALA A 134 -7.57 28.31 -2.52
C ALA A 134 -9.10 28.43 -2.59
N ASN A 135 -9.73 27.73 -3.54
CA ASN A 135 -11.18 27.71 -3.74
C ASN A 135 -11.86 26.43 -3.22
N ALA A 136 -11.19 25.67 -2.34
CA ALA A 136 -11.70 24.39 -1.84
C ALA A 136 -12.76 24.52 -0.73
N ALA A 137 -13.03 25.74 -0.25
CA ALA A 137 -13.93 25.99 0.88
C ALA A 137 -15.36 25.53 0.58
N ASP A 138 -15.81 24.50 1.30
CA ASP A 138 -17.19 23.99 1.25
C ASP A 138 -17.53 23.30 2.58
N PRO A 139 -18.40 23.89 3.43
CA PRO A 139 -18.71 23.34 4.73
C PRO A 139 -19.54 22.04 4.68
N ASP A 140 -20.09 21.63 3.54
CA ASP A 140 -20.78 20.35 3.42
C ASP A 140 -19.87 19.24 2.88
N ILE A 141 -18.61 19.55 2.56
CA ILE A 141 -17.58 18.55 2.28
C ILE A 141 -16.72 18.41 3.54
N ARG A 142 -16.66 17.22 4.12
CA ARG A 142 -15.88 16.93 5.32
C ARG A 142 -14.80 15.91 5.00
N LEU A 143 -13.59 16.18 5.49
CA LEU A 143 -12.37 15.47 5.15
C LEU A 143 -11.82 14.79 6.40
N LEU A 144 -11.50 13.50 6.30
CA LEU A 144 -10.78 12.74 7.31
C LEU A 144 -9.55 12.10 6.67
N GLN A 145 -8.34 12.41 7.16
CA GLN A 145 -7.14 11.66 6.82
C GLN A 145 -6.83 10.70 7.96
N THR A 146 -6.68 9.40 7.67
CA THR A 146 -6.43 8.39 8.71
C THR A 146 -5.01 8.44 9.27
N GLY A 147 -4.11 9.14 8.60
CA GLY A 147 -2.67 9.06 8.86
C GLY A 147 -2.07 7.71 8.42
N ARG A 148 -0.75 7.58 8.55
CA ARG A 148 0.02 6.42 8.08
C ARG A 148 0.44 5.54 9.26
N VAL A 149 -0.24 4.42 9.41
CA VAL A 149 -0.01 3.46 10.48
C VAL A 149 0.07 2.06 9.89
N SER A 150 1.19 1.37 10.11
CA SER A 150 1.39 -0.03 9.73
C SER A 150 1.54 -0.84 11.02
N LEU A 151 0.70 -1.87 11.19
CA LEU A 151 0.71 -2.71 12.39
C LEU A 151 0.54 -4.19 12.05
N PRO A 152 1.26 -5.10 12.73
CA PRO A 152 1.14 -6.53 12.48
C PRO A 152 -0.20 -7.11 12.96
N ASN A 153 -0.89 -6.43 13.89
CA ASN A 153 -2.24 -6.77 14.36
C ASN A 153 -3.22 -5.62 14.07
N PRO A 154 -4.51 -5.91 13.80
CA PRO A 154 -5.54 -4.89 13.70
C PRO A 154 -5.61 -4.01 14.94
N THR A 155 -5.85 -2.71 14.74
CA THR A 155 -6.09 -1.75 15.83
C THR A 155 -7.47 -1.11 15.71
N THR A 156 -7.99 -0.61 16.84
CA THR A 156 -9.18 0.24 16.89
C THR A 156 -8.82 1.72 17.06
N ALA A 157 -7.52 2.05 17.11
CA ALA A 157 -7.02 3.40 17.29
C ALA A 157 -6.76 4.09 15.94
N LEU A 158 -6.95 5.40 15.91
CA LEU A 158 -6.41 6.27 14.86
C LEU A 158 -5.36 7.20 15.47
N PRO A 159 -4.40 7.73 14.68
CA PRO A 159 -3.53 8.81 15.09
C PRO A 159 -4.33 9.98 15.67
N LYS A 160 -3.76 10.70 16.64
CA LYS A 160 -4.44 11.80 17.33
C LYS A 160 -4.85 12.94 16.37
N GLU A 161 -4.11 13.09 15.28
CA GLU A 161 -4.30 14.11 14.25
C GLU A 161 -5.44 13.75 13.28
N ALA A 162 -5.86 12.48 13.24
CA ALA A 162 -6.96 12.00 12.42
C ALA A 162 -8.29 12.48 13.01
N ALA A 163 -8.79 13.57 12.45
CA ALA A 163 -10.07 14.15 12.80
C ALA A 163 -10.77 14.66 11.55
N TRP A 164 -12.10 14.60 11.55
CA TRP A 164 -12.93 15.20 10.51
C TRP A 164 -12.80 16.71 10.54
N ARG A 165 -12.69 17.32 9.35
CA ARG A 165 -12.59 18.77 9.18
C ARG A 165 -13.47 19.21 8.03
N PRO A 166 -14.16 20.36 8.10
CA PRO A 166 -14.72 20.98 6.90
C PRO A 166 -13.64 21.22 5.86
N ALA A 167 -14.02 21.15 4.58
CA ALA A 167 -13.15 21.52 3.49
C ALA A 167 -12.89 23.03 3.54
N THR A 168 -11.63 23.38 3.76
CA THR A 168 -11.08 24.74 3.71
C THR A 168 -9.78 24.67 2.91
N PRO A 169 -9.20 25.81 2.48
CA PRO A 169 -7.90 25.80 1.83
C PRO A 169 -6.82 25.07 2.63
N GLU A 170 -6.84 25.18 3.96
CA GLU A 170 -5.88 24.53 4.85
C GLU A 170 -6.09 23.01 4.94
N SER A 171 -7.33 22.55 5.12
CA SER A 171 -7.63 21.13 5.28
C SER A 171 -7.57 20.36 3.95
N ALA A 172 -7.92 21.00 2.83
CA ALA A 172 -7.93 20.37 1.51
C ALA A 172 -6.55 20.31 0.84
N ASN A 173 -5.63 21.22 1.19
CA ASN A 173 -4.33 21.39 0.52
C ASN A 173 -3.53 20.10 0.34
N ASN A 174 -3.45 19.28 1.39
CA ASN A 174 -2.71 18.00 1.42
C ASN A 174 -3.64 16.77 1.42
N PHE A 175 -4.93 16.96 1.13
CA PHE A 175 -5.88 15.87 0.98
C PHE A 175 -5.76 15.26 -0.42
N SER A 176 -6.10 13.98 -0.56
CA SER A 176 -6.20 13.29 -1.85
C SER A 176 -6.98 14.10 -2.89
N ALA A 177 -6.29 14.54 -3.96
CA ALA A 177 -6.89 15.34 -5.03
C ALA A 177 -7.98 14.57 -5.78
N ALA A 178 -7.73 13.29 -6.10
CA ALA A 178 -8.70 12.44 -6.80
C ALA A 178 -9.97 12.27 -5.97
N CYS A 179 -9.82 12.01 -4.66
CA CYS A 179 -10.94 11.87 -3.74
C CYS A 179 -11.72 13.19 -3.58
N PHE A 180 -11.02 14.30 -3.41
CA PHE A 180 -11.62 15.63 -3.27
C PHE A 180 -12.44 16.01 -4.50
N PHE A 181 -11.86 15.88 -5.71
CA PHE A 181 -12.57 16.19 -6.94
C PHE A 181 -13.76 15.27 -7.19
N MET A 182 -13.65 13.97 -6.86
CA MET A 182 -14.78 13.05 -6.90
C MET A 182 -15.92 13.51 -5.98
N GLY A 183 -15.63 13.78 -4.71
CA GLY A 183 -16.64 14.25 -3.75
C GLY A 183 -17.28 15.56 -4.15
N ARG A 184 -16.50 16.52 -4.66
CA ARG A 184 -16.98 17.80 -5.16
C ARG A 184 -17.95 17.64 -6.34
N GLU A 185 -17.62 16.77 -7.30
CA GLU A 185 -18.50 16.48 -8.44
C GLU A 185 -19.77 15.74 -8.02
N ILE A 186 -19.67 14.77 -7.10
CA ILE A 186 -20.84 14.10 -6.51
C ILE A 186 -21.74 15.13 -5.83
N LYS A 187 -21.21 15.98 -4.95
CA LYS A 187 -21.98 17.02 -4.25
C LYS A 187 -22.71 17.93 -5.23
N LYS A 188 -22.06 18.39 -6.30
CA LYS A 188 -22.69 19.23 -7.34
C LYS A 188 -23.94 18.57 -7.93
N THR A 189 -23.94 17.25 -8.08
CA THR A 189 -25.05 16.50 -8.67
C THR A 189 -26.13 16.11 -7.67
N THR A 190 -25.78 15.80 -6.42
CA THR A 190 -26.72 15.29 -5.42
C THR A 190 -27.25 16.38 -4.49
N GLY A 191 -26.49 17.45 -4.25
CA GLY A 191 -26.78 18.48 -3.25
C GLY A 191 -26.65 18.00 -1.80
N VAL A 192 -26.10 16.81 -1.57
CA VAL A 192 -26.00 16.15 -0.25
C VAL A 192 -24.63 16.39 0.37
N PRO A 193 -24.50 16.55 1.70
CA PRO A 193 -23.19 16.58 2.35
C PRO A 193 -22.34 15.35 2.05
N ILE A 194 -21.04 15.56 1.82
CA ILE A 194 -20.11 14.50 1.44
C ILE A 194 -19.02 14.34 2.50
N GLY A 195 -18.87 13.13 3.02
CA GLY A 195 -17.72 12.73 3.83
C GLY A 195 -16.68 12.03 2.97
N LEU A 196 -15.43 12.47 3.02
CA LEU A 196 -14.33 11.85 2.29
C LEU A 196 -13.27 11.37 3.30
N ILE A 197 -12.98 10.08 3.26
CA ILE A 197 -11.92 9.46 4.05
C ILE A 197 -10.74 9.16 3.13
N ASP A 198 -9.57 9.69 3.47
CA ASP A 198 -8.29 9.47 2.80
C ASP A 198 -7.43 8.53 3.66
N ALA A 199 -7.36 7.28 3.21
CA ALA A 199 -6.55 6.22 3.79
C ALA A 199 -5.52 5.74 2.74
N THR A 200 -4.47 6.53 2.53
CA THR A 200 -3.51 6.33 1.43
C THR A 200 -2.06 6.25 1.90
N TRP A 201 -1.25 5.46 1.18
CA TRP A 201 0.19 5.38 1.43
C TRP A 201 0.97 5.03 0.15
N GLY A 202 1.80 5.95 -0.32
CA GLY A 202 2.69 5.81 -1.46
C GLY A 202 3.61 4.59 -1.41
N GLY A 203 3.83 3.98 -2.58
CA GLY A 203 4.65 2.77 -2.72
C GLY A 203 4.01 1.47 -2.20
N SER A 204 2.76 1.52 -1.70
CA SER A 204 2.13 0.33 -1.14
C SER A 204 1.66 -0.69 -2.18
N ILE A 205 1.96 -1.97 -1.91
CA ILE A 205 1.42 -3.12 -2.64
C ILE A 205 0.02 -3.50 -2.14
N ILE A 206 -0.81 -4.08 -3.01
CA ILE A 206 -2.21 -4.42 -2.69
C ILE A 206 -2.36 -5.43 -1.54
N GLN A 207 -1.39 -6.33 -1.36
CA GLN A 207 -1.37 -7.35 -0.31
C GLN A 207 -1.47 -6.72 1.10
N ASP A 208 -0.86 -5.55 1.29
CA ASP A 208 -0.81 -4.86 2.57
C ASP A 208 -2.18 -4.30 3.00
N TRP A 209 -3.10 -4.17 2.03
CA TRP A 209 -4.46 -3.63 2.20
C TRP A 209 -5.56 -4.70 2.33
N ILE A 210 -5.20 -5.98 2.20
CA ILE A 210 -6.11 -7.12 2.35
C ILE A 210 -5.94 -7.71 3.75
N SER A 211 -7.05 -8.10 4.40
CA SER A 211 -7.00 -8.76 5.71
C SER A 211 -6.21 -10.09 5.68
N ARG A 212 -5.80 -10.56 6.86
CA ARG A 212 -5.19 -11.89 7.04
C ARG A 212 -6.08 -12.97 6.45
N GLU A 213 -7.39 -12.89 6.73
CA GLU A 213 -8.39 -13.85 6.26
C GLU A 213 -8.55 -13.79 4.73
N GLY A 214 -8.53 -12.60 4.14
CA GLY A 214 -8.58 -12.40 2.70
C GLY A 214 -7.36 -12.98 1.98
N LEU A 215 -6.15 -12.72 2.49
CA LEU A 215 -4.92 -13.28 1.93
C LEU A 215 -4.82 -14.80 2.12
N HIS A 216 -5.25 -15.31 3.28
CA HIS A 216 -5.31 -16.76 3.54
C HIS A 216 -6.24 -17.46 2.53
N ALA A 217 -7.42 -16.88 2.26
CA ALA A 217 -8.38 -17.45 1.31
C ALA A 217 -7.86 -17.49 -0.14
N LEU A 218 -6.91 -16.62 -0.51
CA LEU A 218 -6.23 -16.69 -1.80
C LEU A 218 -5.20 -17.84 -1.87
N GLY A 219 -4.62 -18.24 -0.74
CA GLY A 219 -3.50 -19.17 -0.69
C GLY A 219 -2.19 -18.59 -1.24
N GLY A 220 -1.07 -19.19 -0.86
CA GLY A 220 0.27 -18.73 -1.24
C GLY A 220 0.86 -17.63 -0.34
N TYR A 221 0.09 -17.15 0.64
CA TYR A 221 0.53 -16.15 1.63
C TYR A 221 0.67 -16.71 3.05
N ASP A 222 0.37 -18.00 3.27
CA ASP A 222 0.26 -18.61 4.61
C ASP A 222 1.56 -18.53 5.42
N GLU A 223 2.69 -18.79 4.76
CA GLU A 223 4.01 -18.71 5.39
C GLU A 223 4.32 -17.28 5.85
N GLY A 224 4.15 -16.29 4.97
CA GLY A 224 4.34 -14.88 5.32
C GLY A 224 3.38 -14.39 6.40
N LEU A 225 2.12 -14.84 6.37
CA LEU A 225 1.13 -14.54 7.42
C LEU A 225 1.49 -15.18 8.76
N ALA A 226 2.05 -16.39 8.76
CA ALA A 226 2.56 -17.04 9.97
C ALA A 226 3.76 -16.28 10.54
N VAL A 227 4.72 -15.90 9.69
CA VAL A 227 5.86 -15.06 10.06
C VAL A 227 5.40 -13.72 10.66
N LEU A 228 4.39 -13.08 10.07
CA LEU A 228 3.81 -11.85 10.62
C LEU A 228 3.16 -12.08 12.00
N ALA A 229 2.44 -13.19 12.17
CA ALA A 229 1.85 -13.54 13.46
C ALA A 229 2.92 -13.80 14.52
N ASP A 230 4.04 -14.41 14.14
CA ASP A 230 5.18 -14.65 15.02
C ASP A 230 5.84 -13.33 15.42
N TYR A 231 6.06 -12.43 14.45
CA TYR A 231 6.57 -11.08 14.70
C TYR A 231 5.65 -10.29 15.65
N ALA A 232 4.34 -10.40 15.46
CA ALA A 232 3.35 -9.76 16.32
C ALA A 232 3.43 -10.21 17.78
N ARG A 233 3.81 -11.48 18.03
CA ARG A 233 3.98 -12.04 19.38
C ARG A 233 5.36 -11.73 19.96
N SER A 234 6.40 -11.82 19.13
CA SER A 234 7.79 -11.55 19.48
C SER A 234 8.57 -11.17 18.22
N PRO A 235 9.04 -9.91 18.12
CA PRO A 235 9.83 -9.46 16.97
C PRO A 235 11.04 -10.35 16.67
N ASP A 236 11.76 -10.81 17.70
CA ASP A 236 12.92 -11.70 17.54
C ASP A 236 12.55 -13.03 16.88
N VAL A 237 11.39 -13.62 17.25
CA VAL A 237 10.90 -14.86 16.63
C VAL A 237 10.51 -14.62 15.18
N GLY A 238 9.75 -13.55 14.91
CA GLY A 238 9.36 -13.19 13.55
C GLY A 238 10.55 -12.93 12.63
N MET A 239 11.56 -12.21 13.12
CA MET A 239 12.81 -11.95 12.39
C MET A 239 13.58 -13.23 12.08
N ALA A 240 13.68 -14.16 13.04
CA ALA A 240 14.32 -15.46 12.82
C ALA A 240 13.57 -16.30 11.77
N GLN A 241 12.24 -16.34 11.82
CA GLN A 241 11.43 -17.08 10.84
C GLN A 241 11.50 -16.45 9.44
N TRP A 242 11.47 -15.13 9.35
CA TRP A 242 11.66 -14.42 8.09
C TRP A 242 13.05 -14.66 7.50
N THR A 243 14.10 -14.62 8.31
CA THR A 243 15.47 -14.91 7.85
C THR A 243 15.56 -16.33 7.30
N ALA A 244 14.99 -17.31 8.00
CA ALA A 244 14.93 -18.69 7.50
C ALA A 244 14.13 -18.82 6.18
N MET A 245 13.07 -18.02 5.99
CA MET A 245 12.32 -17.96 4.74
C MET A 245 13.17 -17.37 3.60
N LEU A 246 13.90 -16.28 3.87
CA LEU A 246 14.82 -15.66 2.93
C LEU A 246 15.96 -16.61 2.54
N ASP A 247 16.51 -17.38 3.48
CA ASP A 247 17.54 -18.38 3.21
C ASP A 247 17.04 -19.56 2.37
N ARG A 248 15.81 -20.04 2.61
CA ARG A 248 15.20 -21.08 1.76
C ARG A 248 15.03 -20.60 0.33
N TRP A 249 14.59 -19.35 0.16
CA TRP A 249 14.50 -18.72 -1.16
C TRP A 249 15.89 -18.61 -1.80
N ALA A 250 16.87 -18.05 -1.08
CA ALA A 250 18.23 -17.86 -1.57
C ALA A 250 18.88 -19.20 -2.00
N ALA A 251 18.79 -20.24 -1.16
CA ALA A 251 19.34 -21.56 -1.48
C ALA A 251 18.76 -22.18 -2.77
N LYS A 252 17.53 -21.81 -3.14
CA LYS A 252 16.90 -22.24 -4.39
C LYS A 252 17.41 -21.47 -5.61
N VAL A 253 17.59 -20.16 -5.48
CA VAL A 253 17.91 -19.26 -6.61
C VAL A 253 19.41 -19.04 -6.82
N GLU A 254 20.23 -19.31 -5.80
CA GLU A 254 21.70 -19.17 -5.85
C GLU A 254 22.47 -20.33 -5.19
N PRO A 255 22.24 -21.60 -5.59
CA PRO A 255 22.93 -22.75 -5.00
C PRO A 255 24.46 -22.68 -5.10
N GLN A 256 25.01 -21.95 -6.07
CA GLN A 256 26.44 -21.69 -6.24
C GLN A 256 27.06 -20.89 -5.09
N ALA A 257 26.26 -20.14 -4.33
CA ALA A 257 26.72 -19.25 -3.26
C ALA A 257 26.84 -19.93 -1.88
N ALA A 258 26.49 -21.21 -1.76
CA ALA A 258 26.40 -21.93 -0.49
C ALA A 258 27.68 -21.90 0.38
N ALA A 259 28.85 -21.73 -0.24
CA ALA A 259 30.14 -21.65 0.48
C ALA A 259 30.64 -20.21 0.73
N TRP A 260 29.99 -19.19 0.17
CA TRP A 260 30.52 -17.83 0.12
C TRP A 260 30.48 -17.09 1.47
N SER A 261 29.74 -17.59 2.46
CA SER A 261 29.82 -17.08 3.84
C SER A 261 30.99 -17.65 4.65
N ARG A 262 31.61 -18.75 4.19
CA ARG A 262 32.60 -19.49 4.98
C ARG A 262 33.96 -18.77 5.01
N PRO A 263 34.65 -18.78 6.17
CA PRO A 263 35.93 -18.10 6.33
C PRO A 263 37.09 -18.77 5.58
N ASP A 264 36.94 -20.03 5.15
CA ASP A 264 37.94 -20.80 4.40
C ASP A 264 37.74 -20.74 2.87
N PHE A 265 36.68 -20.08 2.40
CA PHE A 265 36.44 -19.88 0.98
C PHE A 265 37.46 -18.89 0.37
N ASP A 266 38.06 -19.27 -0.76
CA ASP A 266 39.01 -18.44 -1.50
C ASP A 266 38.28 -17.44 -2.38
N ASP A 267 38.35 -16.16 -2.01
CA ASP A 267 37.72 -15.04 -2.70
C ASP A 267 38.73 -14.15 -3.45
N ARG A 268 39.95 -14.64 -3.70
CA ARG A 268 41.01 -13.83 -4.34
C ARG A 268 40.69 -13.43 -5.79
N ASP A 269 39.82 -14.18 -6.47
CA ASP A 269 39.35 -13.87 -7.83
C ASP A 269 38.15 -12.89 -7.83
N TRP A 270 37.64 -12.50 -6.66
CA TRP A 270 36.51 -11.57 -6.57
C TRP A 270 36.94 -10.15 -6.93
N LYS A 271 36.03 -9.43 -7.59
CA LYS A 271 36.23 -8.02 -7.89
C LYS A 271 36.11 -7.20 -6.61
N THR A 272 36.50 -5.92 -6.65
CA THR A 272 36.37 -5.01 -5.51
C THR A 272 35.46 -3.84 -5.82
N MET A 273 34.75 -3.34 -4.82
CA MET A 273 33.95 -2.11 -4.90
C MET A 273 34.17 -1.22 -3.67
N PRO A 274 33.99 0.12 -3.78
CA PRO A 274 34.02 1.02 -2.63
C PRO A 274 32.96 0.65 -1.59
N ALA A 275 33.25 0.85 -0.30
CA ALA A 275 32.34 0.49 0.78
C ALA A 275 31.27 1.56 1.09
N GLU A 276 31.19 2.64 0.33
CA GLU A 276 30.35 3.81 0.67
C GLU A 276 29.43 4.32 -0.44
N GLN A 277 29.53 3.75 -1.63
CA GLN A 277 28.74 4.12 -2.80
C GLN A 277 27.70 3.04 -3.10
N PHE A 278 26.64 3.42 -3.80
CA PHE A 278 25.77 2.46 -4.47
C PHE A 278 26.58 1.63 -5.48
N TRP A 279 26.21 0.37 -5.68
CA TRP A 279 27.02 -0.51 -6.52
C TRP A 279 26.97 -0.12 -8.01
N GLU A 280 25.99 0.69 -8.44
CA GLU A 280 25.78 1.11 -9.84
C GLU A 280 26.87 2.07 -10.30
N THR A 281 27.61 2.66 -9.36
CA THR A 281 28.80 3.45 -9.69
C THR A 281 29.99 2.57 -10.09
N ASN A 282 29.90 1.23 -9.91
CA ASN A 282 30.94 0.30 -10.29
C ASN A 282 30.74 -0.20 -11.73
N PRO A 283 31.81 -0.22 -12.55
CA PRO A 283 31.74 -0.67 -13.93
C PRO A 283 31.16 -2.08 -14.08
N GLY A 284 30.11 -2.19 -14.91
CA GLY A 284 29.39 -3.43 -15.19
C GLY A 284 28.23 -3.75 -14.26
N LEU A 285 27.86 -2.83 -13.35
CA LEU A 285 26.71 -2.93 -12.45
C LEU A 285 25.73 -1.75 -12.60
N GLU A 286 25.89 -0.91 -13.61
CA GLU A 286 25.20 0.38 -13.75
C GLU A 286 23.67 0.29 -13.77
N THR A 287 23.13 -0.90 -14.10
CA THR A 287 21.69 -1.20 -14.17
C THR A 287 21.39 -2.56 -13.55
N PHE A 288 22.22 -3.01 -12.60
CA PHE A 288 22.12 -4.37 -12.07
C PHE A 288 21.20 -4.41 -10.84
N ASP A 289 20.04 -5.06 -10.99
CA ASP A 289 19.18 -5.46 -9.88
C ASP A 289 19.36 -6.96 -9.64
N GLY A 290 19.62 -7.37 -8.40
CA GLY A 290 19.89 -8.77 -8.09
C GLY A 290 20.53 -9.00 -6.73
N THR A 291 21.19 -10.14 -6.61
CA THR A 291 21.94 -10.52 -5.41
C THR A 291 23.45 -10.37 -5.66
N ILE A 292 24.12 -9.57 -4.84
CA ILE A 292 25.58 -9.50 -4.78
C ILE A 292 26.06 -9.88 -3.38
N TRP A 293 27.07 -10.74 -3.33
CA TRP A 293 27.76 -11.05 -2.09
C TRP A 293 28.94 -10.13 -1.87
N LEU A 294 29.06 -9.58 -0.67
CA LEU A 294 30.14 -8.73 -0.22
C LEU A 294 30.95 -9.44 0.86
N ARG A 295 32.28 -9.34 0.81
CA ARG A 295 33.20 -9.94 1.78
C ARG A 295 34.26 -8.93 2.22
N ALA A 296 34.50 -8.85 3.52
CA ALA A 296 35.56 -8.05 4.13
C ALA A 296 36.13 -8.76 5.37
N THR A 297 37.39 -8.49 5.70
CA THR A 297 38.07 -9.11 6.85
C THR A 297 38.48 -8.07 7.88
N ILE A 298 38.14 -8.29 9.15
CA ILE A 298 38.64 -7.50 10.29
C ILE A 298 39.62 -8.35 11.09
N VAL A 299 40.79 -7.79 11.39
CA VAL A 299 41.78 -8.44 12.27
C VAL A 299 41.60 -7.93 13.70
N LEU A 300 41.38 -8.86 14.64
CA LEU A 300 41.09 -8.54 16.03
C LEU A 300 42.22 -8.97 16.98
N THR A 301 42.44 -8.17 18.02
CA THR A 301 43.26 -8.57 19.17
C THR A 301 42.54 -9.63 20.01
N GLU A 302 43.28 -10.37 20.85
CA GLU A 302 42.67 -11.31 21.81
C GLU A 302 41.67 -10.63 22.75
N LYS A 303 41.94 -9.39 23.18
CA LYS A 303 41.04 -8.62 24.03
C LYS A 303 39.72 -8.32 23.31
N GLN A 304 39.78 -7.91 22.04
CA GLN A 304 38.58 -7.63 21.24
C GLN A 304 37.76 -8.90 20.98
N ALA A 305 38.43 -10.00 20.64
CA ALA A 305 37.77 -11.26 20.29
C ALA A 305 36.97 -11.90 21.45
N ARG A 306 37.33 -11.63 22.70
CA ARG A 306 36.62 -12.14 23.89
C ARG A 306 35.33 -11.39 24.21
N GLN A 307 35.12 -10.22 23.60
CA GLN A 307 33.97 -9.36 23.87
C GLN A 307 32.79 -9.70 22.96
N GLY A 308 31.61 -9.23 23.36
CA GLY A 308 30.55 -9.00 22.40
C GLY A 308 30.85 -7.74 21.59
N ALA A 309 30.25 -7.63 20.41
CA ALA A 309 30.27 -6.42 19.62
C ALA A 309 28.91 -6.13 18.96
N THR A 310 28.75 -4.94 18.40
CA THR A 310 27.72 -4.62 17.41
C THR A 310 28.42 -4.40 16.09
N LEU A 311 28.04 -5.14 15.06
CA LEU A 311 28.50 -4.94 13.68
C LEU A 311 27.62 -3.88 13.03
N SER A 312 28.19 -2.73 12.73
CA SER A 312 27.55 -1.65 11.99
C SER A 312 28.01 -1.70 10.54
N LEU A 313 27.07 -1.72 9.58
CA LEU A 313 27.38 -1.75 8.14
C LEU A 313 26.88 -0.52 7.37
N GLY A 314 26.19 0.40 8.06
CA GLY A 314 25.43 1.45 7.40
C GLY A 314 24.20 0.88 6.67
N PRO A 315 23.54 1.67 5.81
CA PRO A 315 22.46 1.19 4.97
C PRO A 315 22.92 0.09 4.01
N ILE A 316 22.02 -0.84 3.73
CA ILE A 316 22.17 -1.84 2.67
C ILE A 316 20.86 -1.85 1.89
N ASP A 317 20.96 -1.56 0.60
CA ASP A 317 19.81 -1.44 -0.29
C ASP A 317 19.63 -2.74 -1.09
N ASP A 318 18.51 -3.46 -1.00
CA ASP A 318 17.31 -3.25 -0.16
C ASP A 318 17.29 -4.17 1.07
N LEU A 319 17.79 -5.39 0.90
CA LEU A 319 17.80 -6.45 1.91
C LEU A 319 19.23 -6.95 2.16
N ASP A 320 19.47 -7.43 3.37
CA ASP A 320 20.68 -8.19 3.64
C ASP A 320 20.42 -9.41 4.52
N THR A 321 21.28 -10.42 4.34
CA THR A 321 21.60 -11.39 5.38
C THR A 321 23.10 -11.36 5.63
N THR A 322 23.48 -11.11 6.89
CA THR A 322 24.86 -10.87 7.30
C THR A 322 25.41 -12.04 8.11
N PHE A 323 26.63 -12.45 7.77
CA PHE A 323 27.36 -13.56 8.38
C PHE A 323 28.72 -13.10 8.94
N VAL A 324 29.12 -13.70 10.06
CA VAL A 324 30.44 -13.56 10.66
C VAL A 324 31.07 -14.93 10.82
N ASN A 325 32.22 -15.15 10.20
CA ASN A 325 32.91 -16.44 10.19
C ASN A 325 32.01 -17.62 9.76
N GLY A 326 31.11 -17.40 8.80
CA GLY A 326 30.14 -18.40 8.32
C GLY A 326 28.90 -18.57 9.20
N ARG A 327 28.83 -17.92 10.36
CA ARG A 327 27.64 -17.90 11.21
C ARG A 327 26.77 -16.69 10.86
N GLU A 328 25.50 -16.93 10.57
CA GLU A 328 24.52 -15.86 10.38
C GLU A 328 24.31 -15.07 11.67
N ILE A 329 24.25 -13.75 11.55
CA ILE A 329 24.08 -12.80 12.67
C ILE A 329 22.75 -12.06 12.57
N GLY A 330 22.22 -11.84 11.37
CA GLY A 330 20.89 -11.25 11.20
C GLY A 330 20.58 -10.88 9.76
N SER A 331 19.32 -10.50 9.55
CA SER A 331 18.81 -9.94 8.30
C SER A 331 17.99 -8.69 8.57
N SER A 332 17.88 -7.81 7.57
CA SER A 332 17.09 -6.60 7.64
C SER A 332 16.69 -6.13 6.24
N GLN A 333 15.67 -5.27 6.17
CA GLN A 333 15.11 -4.70 4.94
C GLN A 333 14.94 -3.19 5.10
N GLY A 334 15.15 -2.47 4.00
CA GLY A 334 14.92 -1.05 3.84
C GLY A 334 16.14 -0.36 3.23
N TRP A 335 15.93 0.35 2.12
CA TRP A 335 16.96 1.02 1.33
C TRP A 335 17.88 1.97 2.14
N ASP A 336 17.33 2.68 3.12
CA ASP A 336 18.03 3.67 3.95
C ASP A 336 18.27 3.23 5.40
N THR A 337 17.83 2.03 5.78
CA THR A 337 17.86 1.58 7.18
C THR A 337 19.30 1.20 7.60
N PRO A 338 19.94 1.86 8.57
CA PRO A 338 21.28 1.46 8.98
C PRO A 338 21.29 0.07 9.62
N ARG A 339 22.17 -0.82 9.15
CA ARG A 339 22.31 -2.18 9.69
C ARG A 339 23.22 -2.19 10.90
N ALA A 340 22.70 -2.69 12.01
CA ALA A 340 23.41 -2.86 13.28
C ALA A 340 23.03 -4.21 13.92
N TYR A 341 23.96 -5.16 13.92
CA TYR A 341 23.72 -6.52 14.40
C TYR A 341 24.52 -6.86 15.65
N ARG A 342 23.83 -7.34 16.69
CA ARG A 342 24.48 -7.77 17.93
C ARG A 342 25.20 -9.10 17.70
N ILE A 343 26.48 -9.12 18.05
CA ILE A 343 27.33 -10.31 18.05
C ILE A 343 27.62 -10.69 19.50
N ALA A 344 27.19 -11.88 19.90
CA ALA A 344 27.46 -12.42 21.22
C ALA A 344 28.96 -12.79 21.39
N PRO A 345 29.51 -12.74 22.62
CA PRO A 345 30.83 -13.28 22.91
C PRO A 345 30.99 -14.72 22.41
N GLY A 346 32.17 -15.04 21.88
CA GLY A 346 32.51 -16.38 21.36
C GLY A 346 32.23 -16.61 19.87
N VAL A 347 31.61 -15.65 19.17
CA VAL A 347 31.50 -15.67 17.69
C VAL A 347 32.77 -15.13 17.02
N LEU A 348 33.38 -14.12 17.63
CA LEU A 348 34.63 -13.51 17.17
C LEU A 348 35.83 -14.34 17.62
N ARG A 349 36.92 -14.29 16.86
CA ARG A 349 38.20 -14.94 17.17
C ARG A 349 39.37 -13.97 17.11
N ALA A 350 40.44 -14.25 17.83
CA ALA A 350 41.68 -13.49 17.68
C ALA A 350 42.23 -13.69 16.25
N GLY A 351 42.77 -12.62 15.67
CA GLY A 351 43.20 -12.61 14.28
C GLY A 351 42.04 -12.33 13.29
N PRO A 352 42.07 -12.89 12.07
CA PRO A 352 41.14 -12.52 11.01
C PRO A 352 39.72 -13.07 11.24
N ASN A 353 38.74 -12.18 11.13
CA ASN A 353 37.30 -12.49 11.14
C ASN A 353 36.70 -12.07 9.80
N LEU A 354 36.01 -12.99 9.14
CA LEU A 354 35.30 -12.71 7.89
C LEU A 354 33.93 -12.11 8.21
N ILE A 355 33.61 -10.99 7.58
CA ILE A 355 32.25 -10.46 7.44
C ILE A 355 31.81 -10.75 6.01
N ALA A 356 30.72 -11.48 5.85
CA ALA A 356 30.10 -11.74 4.57
C ALA A 356 28.66 -11.23 4.58
N VAL A 357 28.22 -10.60 3.51
CA VAL A 357 26.90 -10.01 3.37
C VAL A 357 26.30 -10.48 2.06
N ARG A 358 25.14 -11.13 2.12
CA ARG A 358 24.29 -11.33 0.95
C ARG A 358 23.39 -10.09 0.84
N ALA A 359 23.70 -9.18 -0.08
CA ALA A 359 22.88 -8.01 -0.36
C ALA A 359 21.96 -8.29 -1.56
N ILE A 360 20.69 -7.94 -1.45
CA ILE A 360 19.68 -8.13 -2.50
C ILE A 360 19.04 -6.78 -2.77
N ASP A 361 19.11 -6.32 -4.01
CA ASP A 361 18.47 -5.12 -4.50
C ASP A 361 17.36 -5.52 -5.49
N ALA A 362 16.15 -5.03 -5.23
CA ALA A 362 14.98 -5.31 -6.05
C ALA A 362 14.73 -4.24 -7.12
N GLY A 363 15.47 -3.12 -7.07
CA GLY A 363 15.42 -2.04 -8.04
C GLY A 363 15.90 -0.71 -7.47
N GLY A 364 16.67 0.04 -8.24
CA GLY A 364 17.09 1.39 -7.86
C GLY A 364 18.60 1.47 -7.70
N GLY A 365 19.08 1.81 -6.50
CA GLY A 365 20.49 1.79 -6.18
C GLY A 365 20.79 0.64 -5.23
N GLY A 366 21.80 -0.18 -5.49
CA GLY A 366 22.06 -1.36 -4.67
C GLY A 366 23.26 -1.26 -3.74
N GLY A 367 23.32 -2.19 -2.78
CA GLY A 367 24.51 -2.50 -2.01
C GLY A 367 24.69 -1.70 -0.71
N ALA A 368 25.85 -1.91 -0.06
CA ALA A 368 26.17 -1.31 1.23
C ALA A 368 26.73 0.10 1.06
N TRP A 369 25.85 1.12 0.97
CA TRP A 369 26.22 2.52 0.78
C TRP A 369 26.41 3.29 2.11
N GLY A 370 26.83 4.55 2.03
CA GLY A 370 27.02 5.43 3.20
C GLY A 370 28.43 5.35 3.81
N PRO A 371 28.79 6.25 4.73
CA PRO A 371 30.19 6.52 5.08
C PRO A 371 30.98 5.29 5.56
N ALA A 372 32.07 4.93 4.88
CA ALA A 372 32.88 3.76 5.24
C ALA A 372 33.43 3.83 6.68
N ALA A 373 33.69 5.03 7.19
CA ALA A 373 34.18 5.25 8.55
C ALA A 373 33.20 4.79 9.66
N GLN A 374 31.92 4.60 9.34
CA GLN A 374 30.90 4.12 10.27
C GLN A 374 30.72 2.59 10.22
N LYS A 375 31.43 1.90 9.31
CA LYS A 375 31.31 0.46 9.09
C LYS A 375 32.39 -0.29 9.87
N GLY A 376 32.00 -1.22 10.72
CA GLY A 376 32.93 -1.93 11.60
C GLY A 376 32.28 -2.53 12.84
N LEU A 377 33.11 -2.97 13.78
CA LEU A 377 32.69 -3.56 15.04
C LEU A 377 32.84 -2.53 16.17
N LYS A 378 31.72 -2.19 16.81
CA LYS A 378 31.69 -1.46 18.08
C LYS A 378 31.63 -2.48 19.23
N PHE A 379 32.70 -2.58 20.02
CA PHE A 379 32.79 -3.52 21.14
C PHE A 379 32.04 -3.01 22.37
N ASP A 380 31.74 -3.92 23.29
CA ASP A 380 31.02 -3.61 24.54
C ASP A 380 31.80 -2.62 25.44
N ASP A 381 33.14 -2.57 25.34
CA ASP A 381 33.98 -1.57 26.01
C ASP A 381 33.99 -0.18 25.32
N GLY A 382 33.21 -0.02 24.24
CA GLY A 382 33.08 1.21 23.47
C GLY A 382 34.17 1.41 22.41
N SER A 383 35.20 0.55 22.34
CA SER A 383 36.19 0.61 21.27
C SER A 383 35.59 0.25 19.91
N PHE A 384 36.21 0.70 18.83
CA PHE A 384 35.75 0.49 17.46
C PHE A 384 36.86 -0.07 16.58
N ALA A 385 36.56 -1.11 15.81
CA ALA A 385 37.43 -1.64 14.75
C ALA A 385 36.76 -1.44 13.39
N PRO A 386 37.33 -0.62 12.48
CA PRO A 386 36.74 -0.36 11.17
C PRO A 386 36.81 -1.59 10.26
N LEU A 387 35.83 -1.72 9.37
CA LEU A 387 35.73 -2.81 8.38
C LEU A 387 36.67 -2.63 7.18
N GLY A 388 36.99 -1.37 6.85
CA GLY A 388 37.78 -0.98 5.68
C GLY A 388 36.97 -0.18 4.67
N ALA A 389 37.65 0.35 3.65
CA ALA A 389 37.06 1.23 2.63
C ALA A 389 36.58 0.51 1.35
N SER A 390 36.74 -0.82 1.28
CA SER A 390 36.37 -1.59 0.09
C SER A 390 35.86 -2.98 0.44
N TRP A 391 34.93 -3.47 -0.37
CA TRP A 391 34.43 -4.85 -0.34
C TRP A 391 35.08 -5.66 -1.46
N ARG A 392 35.33 -6.95 -1.21
CA ARG A 392 35.36 -7.94 -2.30
C ARG A 392 33.94 -8.33 -2.63
N TYR A 393 33.61 -8.50 -3.90
CA TYR A 393 32.26 -8.85 -4.31
C TYR A 393 32.17 -9.88 -5.43
N LYS A 394 31.04 -10.60 -5.45
CA LYS A 394 30.62 -11.51 -6.52
C LYS A 394 29.14 -11.35 -6.79
N VAL A 395 28.80 -11.12 -8.06
CA VAL A 395 27.42 -11.18 -8.54
C VAL A 395 26.94 -12.63 -8.46
N SER A 396 25.78 -12.85 -7.84
CA SER A 396 25.19 -14.17 -7.69
C SER A 396 24.15 -14.46 -8.76
N THR A 397 23.07 -13.67 -8.79
CA THR A 397 21.94 -13.82 -9.72
C THR A 397 21.23 -12.48 -9.90
N ALA A 398 20.64 -12.24 -11.07
CA ALA A 398 19.84 -11.05 -11.34
C ALA A 398 18.39 -11.27 -10.88
N ILE A 399 17.67 -10.21 -10.49
CA ILE A 399 16.24 -10.29 -10.11
C ILE A 399 15.39 -10.94 -11.20
N ALA A 400 15.68 -10.65 -12.48
CA ALA A 400 14.98 -11.25 -13.61
C ALA A 400 15.11 -12.79 -13.67
N GLN A 401 16.12 -13.37 -13.01
CA GLN A 401 16.35 -14.82 -12.94
C GLN A 401 15.85 -15.42 -11.63
N SER A 402 16.05 -14.73 -10.50
CA SER A 402 15.65 -15.22 -9.17
C SER A 402 14.17 -15.02 -8.86
N GLY A 403 13.52 -14.06 -9.54
CA GLY A 403 12.28 -13.45 -9.05
C GLY A 403 12.54 -12.56 -7.83
N LEU A 404 11.46 -11.99 -7.28
CA LEU A 404 11.53 -11.15 -6.09
C LEU A 404 11.81 -12.00 -4.82
N PRO A 405 12.63 -11.50 -3.87
CA PRO A 405 12.82 -12.15 -2.59
C PRO A 405 11.57 -12.01 -1.70
N PRO A 406 11.37 -12.90 -0.74
CA PRO A 406 10.32 -12.73 0.26
C PRO A 406 10.61 -11.51 1.15
N THR A 407 9.73 -10.51 1.11
CA THR A 407 9.83 -9.31 1.95
C THR A 407 9.49 -9.61 3.42
N ALA A 408 10.00 -8.78 4.32
CA ALA A 408 9.62 -8.80 5.72
C ALA A 408 8.13 -8.40 5.85
N PRO A 409 7.25 -9.31 6.32
CA PRO A 409 5.81 -9.11 6.19
C PRO A 409 5.25 -8.00 7.09
N TRP A 410 6.04 -7.48 8.03
CA TRP A 410 5.67 -6.38 8.93
C TRP A 410 6.04 -4.99 8.41
N VAL A 411 6.72 -4.88 7.26
CA VAL A 411 7.11 -3.59 6.69
C VAL A 411 5.90 -2.97 5.98
N GLY A 412 5.42 -1.82 6.47
CA GLY A 412 4.38 -1.08 5.77
C GLY A 412 4.80 -0.72 4.36
N SER A 413 3.85 -0.77 3.42
CA SER A 413 3.99 -0.61 1.95
C SER A 413 4.50 -1.85 1.18
N SER A 414 5.21 -2.79 1.81
CA SER A 414 5.73 -3.99 1.12
C SER A 414 5.43 -5.31 1.86
N GLY A 415 4.66 -5.24 2.95
CA GLY A 415 4.32 -6.35 3.81
C GLY A 415 2.94 -6.95 3.53
N LEU A 416 2.37 -7.62 4.53
CA LEU A 416 1.11 -8.33 4.44
C LEU A 416 0.12 -7.80 5.48
N SER A 417 -1.06 -7.34 5.04
CA SER A 417 -2.17 -6.89 5.90
C SER A 417 -1.88 -5.74 6.89
N THR A 418 -0.68 -5.16 6.92
CA THR A 418 -0.29 -4.22 7.97
C THR A 418 -0.95 -2.85 7.83
N LEU A 419 -1.15 -2.38 6.59
CA LEU A 419 -1.88 -1.14 6.31
C LEU A 419 -3.38 -1.33 6.49
N ARG A 420 -3.92 -2.49 6.09
CA ARG A 420 -5.29 -2.86 6.44
C ARG A 420 -5.49 -2.78 7.95
N ASN A 421 -4.59 -3.36 8.72
CA ASN A 421 -4.65 -3.41 10.17
C ASN A 421 -4.55 -2.05 10.85
N GLY A 422 -3.66 -1.17 10.36
CA GLY A 422 -3.41 0.14 10.96
C GLY A 422 -4.33 1.25 10.47
N MET A 423 -4.81 1.20 9.22
CA MET A 423 -5.51 2.31 8.57
C MET A 423 -6.98 2.01 8.23
N ILE A 424 -7.31 0.75 7.91
CA ILE A 424 -8.69 0.37 7.52
C ILE A 424 -9.46 -0.20 8.71
N ALA A 425 -8.83 -1.05 9.52
CA ALA A 425 -9.48 -1.68 10.67
C ALA A 425 -10.11 -0.71 11.67
N PRO A 426 -9.51 0.46 11.99
CA PRO A 426 -10.12 1.44 12.89
C PRO A 426 -11.41 2.06 12.35
N LEU A 427 -11.63 2.00 11.03
CA LEU A 427 -12.82 2.52 10.37
C LEU A 427 -13.96 1.50 10.33
N ILE A 428 -13.71 0.23 10.64
CA ILE A 428 -14.75 -0.80 10.61
C ILE A 428 -15.58 -0.71 11.91
N PRO A 429 -16.93 -0.68 11.87
CA PRO A 429 -17.83 -0.79 10.70
C PRO A 429 -18.54 0.53 10.35
N TYR A 430 -17.79 1.63 10.16
CA TYR A 430 -18.35 2.94 9.79
C TYR A 430 -19.19 2.82 8.51
N GLY A 431 -20.34 3.51 8.48
CA GLY A 431 -21.23 3.46 7.32
C GLY A 431 -20.60 4.18 6.12
N LEU A 432 -20.65 3.55 4.94
CA LEU A 432 -20.11 4.08 3.68
C LEU A 432 -21.14 4.02 2.55
N LYS A 433 -21.00 4.91 1.56
CA LYS A 433 -21.70 4.91 0.27
C LYS A 433 -20.93 4.15 -0.81
N GLY A 434 -19.62 4.02 -0.67
CA GLY A 434 -18.76 3.25 -1.57
C GLY A 434 -17.27 3.46 -1.32
N PHE A 435 -16.45 2.77 -2.11
CA PHE A 435 -14.99 2.81 -2.06
C PHE A 435 -14.42 3.40 -3.36
N ALA A 436 -13.31 4.12 -3.27
CA ALA A 436 -12.49 4.52 -4.40
C ALA A 436 -11.05 4.03 -4.19
N TRP A 437 -10.50 3.37 -5.20
CA TRP A 437 -9.22 2.67 -5.14
C TRP A 437 -8.33 3.06 -6.31
N TYR A 438 -7.14 3.58 -6.02
CA TYR A 438 -6.14 3.90 -7.04
C TYR A 438 -4.77 3.38 -6.60
N GLN A 439 -4.45 2.20 -7.10
CA GLN A 439 -3.21 1.47 -6.82
C GLN A 439 -2.95 0.45 -7.92
N GLY A 440 -1.68 0.07 -8.08
CA GLY A 440 -1.26 -1.07 -8.90
C GLY A 440 0.16 -0.91 -9.41
N GLU A 441 0.71 0.31 -9.37
CA GLU A 441 2.06 0.61 -9.85
C GLU A 441 3.12 -0.20 -9.08
N ALA A 442 2.94 -0.41 -7.78
CA ALA A 442 3.86 -1.23 -6.97
C ALA A 442 3.73 -2.75 -7.23
N ASN A 443 2.76 -3.18 -8.05
CA ASN A 443 2.50 -4.59 -8.36
C ASN A 443 2.76 -4.94 -9.84
N VAL A 444 3.33 -4.03 -10.64
CA VAL A 444 3.50 -4.23 -12.10
C VAL A 444 4.44 -5.38 -12.45
N ALA A 445 5.31 -5.82 -11.53
CA ALA A 445 6.15 -7.00 -11.72
C ALA A 445 5.34 -8.31 -11.73
N GLU A 446 4.12 -8.33 -11.16
CA GLU A 446 3.33 -9.56 -10.95
C GLU A 446 1.84 -9.38 -11.36
N PRO A 447 1.53 -9.03 -12.63
CA PRO A 447 0.17 -8.72 -13.07
C PRO A 447 -0.82 -9.89 -12.87
N ALA A 448 -0.35 -11.13 -13.02
CA ALA A 448 -1.17 -12.32 -12.78
C ALA A 448 -1.60 -12.47 -11.32
N ALA A 449 -0.71 -12.14 -10.37
CA ALA A 449 -1.05 -12.11 -8.95
C ALA A 449 -2.05 -10.98 -8.66
N TYR A 450 -1.85 -9.81 -9.28
CA TYR A 450 -2.75 -8.66 -9.14
C TYR A 450 -4.19 -8.99 -9.54
N GLY A 451 -4.38 -9.73 -10.63
CA GLY A 451 -5.70 -10.18 -11.09
C GLY A 451 -6.46 -11.05 -10.09
N ARG A 452 -5.77 -11.68 -9.13
CA ARG A 452 -6.38 -12.42 -8.02
C ARG A 452 -6.57 -11.54 -6.77
N LEU A 453 -5.62 -10.66 -6.51
CA LEU A 453 -5.60 -9.78 -5.34
C LEU A 453 -6.70 -8.71 -5.37
N LEU A 454 -6.94 -8.08 -6.53
CA LEU A 454 -7.94 -7.01 -6.62
C LEU A 454 -9.38 -7.51 -6.32
N PRO A 455 -9.88 -8.61 -6.91
CA PRO A 455 -11.16 -9.18 -6.50
C PRO A 455 -11.21 -9.57 -5.02
N ALA A 456 -10.12 -10.07 -4.45
CA ALA A 456 -10.05 -10.41 -3.04
C ALA A 456 -10.11 -9.18 -2.12
N LEU A 457 -9.47 -8.08 -2.49
CA LEU A 457 -9.57 -6.79 -1.79
C LEU A 457 -11.04 -6.32 -1.77
N VAL A 458 -11.70 -6.32 -2.94
CA VAL A 458 -13.11 -5.91 -3.08
C VAL A 458 -14.00 -6.76 -2.16
N ALA A 459 -13.86 -8.08 -2.21
CA ALA A 459 -14.64 -9.00 -1.39
C ALA A 459 -14.34 -8.84 0.12
N ASP A 460 -13.06 -8.69 0.49
CA ASP A 460 -12.63 -8.54 1.87
C ASP A 460 -13.17 -7.27 2.51
N TRP A 461 -13.12 -6.15 1.80
CA TRP A 461 -13.60 -4.86 2.30
C TRP A 461 -15.12 -4.85 2.42
N ARG A 462 -15.85 -5.31 1.39
CA ARG A 462 -17.31 -5.44 1.48
C ARG A 462 -17.75 -6.32 2.63
N ARG A 463 -17.07 -7.45 2.87
CA ARG A 463 -17.32 -8.31 4.03
C ARG A 463 -17.00 -7.60 5.34
N SER A 464 -15.85 -6.94 5.42
CA SER A 464 -15.37 -6.23 6.62
C SER A 464 -16.33 -5.12 7.06
N PHE A 465 -16.91 -4.38 6.11
CA PHE A 465 -17.89 -3.33 6.36
C PHE A 465 -19.35 -3.83 6.38
N ASP A 466 -19.57 -5.15 6.27
CA ASP A 466 -20.91 -5.77 6.23
C ASP A 466 -21.81 -5.15 5.12
N ALA A 467 -21.25 -5.05 3.93
CA ALA A 467 -21.81 -4.27 2.84
C ALA A 467 -21.52 -4.92 1.45
N PRO A 468 -22.15 -6.07 1.16
CA PRO A 468 -21.82 -6.93 0.01
C PRO A 468 -22.06 -6.30 -1.37
N ASP A 469 -22.91 -5.28 -1.45
CA ASP A 469 -23.30 -4.62 -2.72
C ASP A 469 -22.70 -3.22 -2.90
N LEU A 470 -21.79 -2.79 -2.00
CA LEU A 470 -21.24 -1.43 -2.07
C LEU A 470 -20.43 -1.22 -3.37
N PRO A 471 -20.67 -0.12 -4.09
CA PRO A 471 -19.86 0.25 -5.24
C PRO A 471 -18.37 0.35 -4.89
N PHE A 472 -17.54 -0.22 -5.76
CA PHE A 472 -16.08 -0.16 -5.64
C PHE A 472 -15.51 0.45 -6.93
N LEU A 473 -14.93 1.64 -6.83
CA LEU A 473 -14.48 2.40 -8.00
C LEU A 473 -12.96 2.27 -8.13
N VAL A 474 -12.50 1.58 -9.16
CA VAL A 474 -11.08 1.36 -9.43
C VAL A 474 -10.60 2.35 -10.47
N VAL A 475 -9.47 3.00 -10.22
CA VAL A 475 -8.76 3.79 -11.24
C VAL A 475 -7.76 2.88 -11.95
N GLN A 476 -7.90 2.75 -13.28
CA GLN A 476 -6.95 1.99 -14.09
C GLN A 476 -5.63 2.78 -14.20
N LEU A 477 -4.48 2.11 -14.15
CA LEU A 477 -3.18 2.80 -14.13
C LEU A 477 -3.00 3.79 -15.30
N ALA A 478 -2.40 4.94 -15.00
CA ALA A 478 -2.07 5.95 -16.00
C ALA A 478 -0.90 5.51 -16.89
N ALA A 479 -0.71 6.14 -18.05
CA ALA A 479 0.52 6.00 -18.85
C ALA A 479 1.74 6.48 -18.08
N PHE A 480 2.84 5.72 -18.13
CA PHE A 480 4.12 6.09 -17.53
C PHE A 480 5.29 5.50 -18.32
N GLY A 481 6.40 6.23 -18.37
CA GLY A 481 7.65 5.78 -18.98
C GLY A 481 7.76 6.07 -20.49
N PRO A 482 8.86 5.61 -21.11
CA PRO A 482 9.15 5.89 -22.51
C PRO A 482 8.10 5.26 -23.44
N ARG A 483 7.74 5.99 -24.49
CA ARG A 483 6.86 5.47 -25.53
C ARG A 483 7.54 4.31 -26.26
N GLN A 484 6.78 3.26 -26.51
CA GLN A 484 7.24 2.11 -27.28
C GLN A 484 6.95 2.32 -28.77
N THR A 485 7.93 1.99 -29.60
CA THR A 485 7.82 2.08 -31.08
C THR A 485 7.65 0.72 -31.74
N ALA A 486 7.70 -0.36 -30.95
CA ALA A 486 7.43 -1.73 -31.34
C ALA A 486 6.65 -2.44 -30.22
N PRO A 487 5.91 -3.52 -30.53
CA PRO A 487 5.27 -4.35 -29.51
C PRO A 487 6.29 -4.88 -28.49
N ALA A 488 5.93 -4.83 -27.22
CA ALA A 488 6.75 -5.31 -26.11
C ALA A 488 5.86 -5.92 -25.02
N GLU A 489 6.43 -6.79 -24.18
CA GLU A 489 5.77 -7.17 -22.94
C GLU A 489 5.77 -5.99 -21.96
N SER A 490 4.68 -5.85 -21.21
CA SER A 490 4.49 -4.75 -20.27
C SER A 490 3.71 -5.26 -19.06
N GLY A 491 4.40 -5.34 -17.92
CA GLY A 491 3.75 -5.65 -16.63
C GLY A 491 2.73 -4.58 -16.25
N TRP A 492 2.97 -3.34 -16.64
CA TRP A 492 2.07 -2.21 -16.46
C TRP A 492 0.75 -2.40 -17.22
N ALA A 493 0.81 -2.77 -18.51
CA ALA A 493 -0.37 -3.11 -19.30
C ALA A 493 -1.09 -4.36 -18.76
N GLY A 494 -0.32 -5.34 -18.27
CA GLY A 494 -0.86 -6.51 -17.57
C GLY A 494 -1.71 -6.13 -16.35
N VAL A 495 -1.23 -5.21 -15.51
CA VAL A 495 -2.02 -4.70 -14.36
C VAL A 495 -3.25 -3.93 -14.84
N ARG A 496 -3.14 -3.09 -15.90
CA ARG A 496 -4.31 -2.41 -16.47
C ARG A 496 -5.39 -3.40 -16.93
N ASP A 497 -5.00 -4.48 -17.62
CA ASP A 497 -5.95 -5.49 -18.05
C ASP A 497 -6.51 -6.28 -16.86
N ALA A 498 -5.71 -6.59 -15.84
CA ALA A 498 -6.21 -7.18 -14.59
C ALA A 498 -7.26 -6.31 -13.89
N GLN A 499 -7.05 -4.97 -13.84
CA GLN A 499 -8.03 -4.01 -13.32
C GLN A 499 -9.32 -4.01 -14.16
N ARG A 500 -9.20 -4.10 -15.49
CA ARG A 500 -10.33 -4.21 -16.41
C ARG A 500 -11.10 -5.51 -16.20
N GLN A 501 -10.41 -6.64 -16.10
CA GLN A 501 -11.01 -7.95 -15.88
C GLN A 501 -11.77 -7.98 -14.54
N ALA A 502 -11.19 -7.44 -13.46
CA ALA A 502 -11.86 -7.34 -12.17
C ALA A 502 -13.14 -6.50 -12.25
N ALA A 503 -13.10 -5.35 -12.93
CA ALA A 503 -14.29 -4.51 -13.13
C ALA A 503 -15.35 -5.17 -14.02
N ALA A 504 -14.95 -5.92 -15.05
CA ALA A 504 -15.87 -6.63 -15.93
C ALA A 504 -16.55 -7.84 -15.24
N ALA A 505 -15.88 -8.45 -14.26
CA ALA A 505 -16.39 -9.61 -13.54
C ALA A 505 -17.43 -9.29 -12.45
N ASP A 506 -17.52 -8.03 -12.02
CA ASP A 506 -18.40 -7.59 -10.93
C ASP A 506 -19.19 -6.33 -11.32
N PRO A 507 -20.53 -6.40 -11.44
CA PRO A 507 -21.35 -5.27 -11.86
C PRO A 507 -21.39 -4.10 -10.87
N LYS A 508 -20.87 -4.29 -9.65
CA LYS A 508 -20.71 -3.25 -8.62
C LYS A 508 -19.29 -2.66 -8.59
N VAL A 509 -18.41 -3.08 -9.50
CA VAL A 509 -17.08 -2.50 -9.67
C VAL A 509 -17.06 -1.61 -10.91
N GLY A 510 -16.64 -0.35 -10.74
CA GLY A 510 -16.46 0.61 -11.84
C GLY A 510 -14.99 0.80 -12.18
N LEU A 511 -14.66 1.05 -13.45
CA LEU A 511 -13.30 1.33 -13.90
C LEU A 511 -13.16 2.74 -14.48
N ALA A 512 -12.45 3.62 -13.78
CA ALA A 512 -12.06 4.93 -14.27
C ALA A 512 -10.68 4.80 -14.91
N SER A 513 -10.62 4.69 -16.24
CA SER A 513 -9.30 4.60 -16.89
C SER A 513 -8.53 5.92 -16.71
N ALA A 514 -7.23 5.86 -16.44
CA ALA A 514 -6.33 7.01 -16.42
C ALA A 514 -5.27 6.96 -17.54
N VAL A 515 -5.40 6.02 -18.47
CA VAL A 515 -4.33 5.73 -19.45
C VAL A 515 -3.94 6.94 -20.31
N ASP A 516 -4.90 7.81 -20.63
CA ASP A 516 -4.74 9.00 -21.47
C ASP A 516 -4.30 10.27 -20.72
N ILE A 517 -4.28 10.24 -19.38
CA ILE A 517 -3.86 11.39 -18.55
C ILE A 517 -2.45 11.23 -17.97
N GLY A 518 -1.76 10.13 -18.30
CA GLY A 518 -0.41 9.83 -17.84
C GLY A 518 0.68 10.72 -18.44
N ASP A 519 1.90 10.60 -17.91
CA ASP A 519 3.06 11.39 -18.31
C ASP A 519 4.27 10.46 -18.53
N ILE A 520 5.11 10.74 -19.53
CA ILE A 520 6.27 9.88 -19.86
C ILE A 520 7.44 10.03 -18.88
N TYR A 521 7.45 11.09 -18.06
CA TYR A 521 8.51 11.46 -17.12
C TYR A 521 8.07 11.39 -15.67
N ASP A 522 6.79 11.61 -15.36
CA ASP A 522 6.26 11.53 -14.00
C ASP A 522 5.18 10.46 -13.89
N ILE A 523 5.41 9.50 -13.00
CA ILE A 523 4.47 8.42 -12.66
C ILE A 523 3.17 8.96 -12.01
N HIS A 524 3.19 10.21 -11.52
CA HIS A 524 2.07 10.86 -10.85
C HIS A 524 1.43 11.96 -11.70
N PRO A 525 0.50 11.64 -12.61
CA PRO A 525 -0.11 12.65 -13.47
C PRO A 525 -0.86 13.72 -12.66
N ALA A 526 -0.55 14.99 -12.91
CA ALA A 526 -1.12 16.11 -12.14
C ALA A 526 -2.62 16.34 -12.41
N ASN A 527 -3.16 15.89 -13.54
CA ASN A 527 -4.57 16.06 -13.93
C ASN A 527 -5.52 15.15 -13.13
N LYS A 528 -5.60 15.38 -11.82
CA LYS A 528 -6.46 14.65 -10.89
C LYS A 528 -7.93 15.07 -10.99
N GLN A 529 -8.22 16.21 -11.62
CA GLN A 529 -9.59 16.61 -11.95
C GLN A 529 -10.29 15.59 -12.83
N GLN A 530 -9.62 15.11 -13.88
CA GLN A 530 -10.19 14.09 -14.77
C GLN A 530 -10.35 12.74 -14.05
N VAL A 531 -9.43 12.37 -13.16
CA VAL A 531 -9.59 11.17 -12.30
C VAL A 531 -10.83 11.30 -11.43
N GLY A 532 -10.95 12.39 -10.68
CA GLY A 532 -12.09 12.63 -9.79
C GLY A 532 -13.42 12.70 -10.55
N HIS A 533 -13.44 13.34 -11.73
CA HIS A 533 -14.62 13.39 -12.59
C HIS A 533 -15.05 12.00 -13.05
N ARG A 534 -14.12 11.16 -13.53
CA ARG A 534 -14.41 9.79 -13.98
C ARG A 534 -14.90 8.91 -12.82
N LEU A 535 -14.30 9.05 -11.64
CA LEU A 535 -14.81 8.40 -10.42
C LEU A 535 -16.24 8.86 -10.09
N ALA A 536 -16.53 10.16 -10.18
CA ALA A 536 -17.87 10.69 -9.91
C ALA A 536 -18.92 10.18 -10.93
N LEU A 537 -18.56 10.04 -12.21
CA LEU A 537 -19.44 9.41 -13.21
C LEU A 537 -19.78 7.97 -12.83
N LEU A 538 -18.80 7.18 -12.38
CA LEU A 538 -19.03 5.81 -11.93
C LEU A 538 -19.87 5.78 -10.65
N ALA A 539 -19.62 6.68 -9.70
CA ALA A 539 -20.44 6.82 -8.50
C ALA A 539 -21.90 7.10 -8.86
N ARG A 540 -22.16 8.06 -9.75
CA ARG A 540 -23.51 8.39 -10.28
C ARG A 540 -24.22 7.17 -10.87
N LYS A 541 -23.51 6.41 -11.71
CA LYS A 541 -24.07 5.19 -12.32
C LYS A 541 -24.33 4.09 -11.29
N LEU A 542 -23.36 3.76 -10.44
CA LEU A 542 -23.38 2.57 -9.59
C LEU A 542 -24.01 2.78 -8.21
N ALA A 543 -23.79 3.94 -7.60
CA ALA A 543 -24.23 4.27 -6.24
C ALA A 543 -25.55 5.06 -6.21
N TYR A 544 -25.84 5.82 -7.28
CA TYR A 544 -27.03 6.67 -7.38
C TYR A 544 -28.01 6.22 -8.47
N GLY A 545 -27.70 5.16 -9.22
CA GLY A 545 -28.64 4.50 -10.12
C GLY A 545 -28.94 5.25 -11.42
N GLU A 546 -28.03 6.11 -11.89
CA GLU A 546 -28.18 6.81 -13.17
C GLU A 546 -27.95 5.86 -14.36
N THR A 547 -28.98 5.10 -14.74
CA THR A 547 -28.89 3.97 -15.68
C THR A 547 -28.53 4.34 -17.13
N GLY A 548 -28.78 5.57 -17.56
CA GLY A 548 -28.43 6.08 -18.90
C GLY A 548 -27.05 6.72 -19.00
N LEU A 549 -26.32 6.85 -17.89
CA LEU A 549 -25.04 7.54 -17.86
C LEU A 549 -23.92 6.68 -18.45
N VAL A 550 -23.24 7.20 -19.47
CA VAL A 550 -21.98 6.64 -19.98
C VAL A 550 -20.86 7.09 -19.05
N ALA A 551 -20.50 6.21 -18.12
CA ALA A 551 -19.53 6.49 -17.05
C ALA A 551 -18.13 5.93 -17.30
N ALA A 552 -17.93 5.16 -18.37
CA ALA A 552 -16.64 4.59 -18.75
C ALA A 552 -16.46 4.65 -20.28
N GLY A 553 -15.20 4.62 -20.73
CA GLY A 553 -14.89 4.53 -22.15
C GLY A 553 -15.05 3.10 -22.69
N PRO A 554 -14.92 2.91 -24.02
CA PRO A 554 -15.20 1.62 -24.65
C PRO A 554 -14.33 0.49 -24.07
N ALA A 555 -14.96 -0.63 -23.75
CA ALA A 555 -14.30 -1.84 -23.28
C ALA A 555 -14.50 -3.00 -24.28
N PRO A 556 -13.53 -3.90 -24.41
CA PRO A 556 -13.65 -5.05 -25.30
C PRO A 556 -14.66 -6.07 -24.75
N LEU A 557 -15.46 -6.64 -25.64
CA LEU A 557 -16.36 -7.76 -25.35
C LEU A 557 -15.86 -9.08 -25.93
N SER A 558 -15.29 -9.07 -27.14
CA SER A 558 -14.84 -10.28 -27.82
C SER A 558 -13.84 -9.97 -28.92
N ALA A 559 -12.98 -10.93 -29.24
CA ALA A 559 -12.13 -10.94 -30.42
C ALA A 559 -12.39 -12.22 -31.21
N THR A 560 -12.73 -12.09 -32.49
CA THR A 560 -13.12 -13.22 -33.36
C THR A 560 -12.35 -13.17 -34.67
N ARG A 561 -12.00 -14.34 -35.21
CA ARG A 561 -11.38 -14.43 -36.53
C ARG A 561 -12.42 -14.24 -37.63
N ALA A 562 -12.07 -13.46 -38.65
CA ALA A 562 -12.88 -13.24 -39.83
C ALA A 562 -11.99 -13.29 -41.08
N ALA A 563 -11.85 -14.47 -41.68
CA ALA A 563 -11.01 -14.72 -42.86
C ALA A 563 -9.59 -14.13 -42.75
N ASP A 564 -9.36 -12.95 -43.35
CA ASP A 564 -8.12 -12.17 -43.41
C ASP A 564 -7.96 -11.15 -42.27
N ALA A 565 -8.87 -11.15 -41.29
CA ALA A 565 -8.90 -10.18 -40.21
C ALA A 565 -9.24 -10.79 -38.84
N VAL A 566 -9.01 -9.98 -37.80
CA VAL A 566 -9.55 -10.16 -36.45
C VAL A 566 -10.53 -9.03 -36.19
N VAL A 567 -11.73 -9.35 -35.72
CA VAL A 567 -12.75 -8.36 -35.35
C VAL A 567 -12.85 -8.31 -33.83
N VAL A 568 -12.52 -7.15 -33.26
CA VAL A 568 -12.78 -6.81 -31.87
C VAL A 568 -14.12 -6.11 -31.77
N ARG A 569 -15.02 -6.62 -30.93
CA ARG A 569 -16.29 -5.96 -30.60
C ARG A 569 -16.16 -5.24 -29.26
N LEU A 570 -16.60 -3.99 -29.21
CA LEU A 570 -16.62 -3.14 -28.03
C LEU A 570 -18.03 -3.13 -27.41
N ASP A 571 -18.13 -2.73 -26.14
CA ASP A 571 -19.41 -2.60 -25.42
C ASP A 571 -20.23 -1.37 -25.80
N GLN A 572 -19.60 -0.44 -26.51
CA GLN A 572 -20.22 0.77 -27.03
C GLN A 572 -19.49 1.26 -28.28
N SER A 573 -20.14 2.15 -29.04
CA SER A 573 -19.48 2.79 -30.18
C SER A 573 -18.29 3.63 -29.75
N ALA A 574 -17.22 3.53 -30.52
CA ALA A 574 -16.01 4.34 -30.34
C ALA A 574 -15.88 5.41 -31.43
N VAL A 575 -14.91 6.30 -31.25
CA VAL A 575 -14.48 7.32 -32.20
C VAL A 575 -12.95 7.36 -32.20
N VAL A 576 -12.38 7.66 -33.37
CA VAL A 576 -10.94 7.92 -33.51
C VAL A 576 -10.71 9.43 -33.38
N GLN A 577 -9.76 9.82 -32.54
CA GLN A 577 -9.33 11.21 -32.39
C GLN A 577 -7.98 11.41 -33.07
N ALA A 578 -7.74 12.62 -33.61
CA ALA A 578 -6.45 13.04 -34.17
C ALA A 578 -5.86 12.19 -35.32
N ASP A 579 -6.62 11.23 -35.89
CA ASP A 579 -6.25 10.41 -37.05
C ASP A 579 -7.52 9.88 -37.77
N ALA A 580 -7.36 9.31 -38.96
CA ALA A 580 -8.38 8.57 -39.68
C ALA A 580 -8.52 7.11 -39.20
N ARG A 581 -7.50 6.53 -38.56
CA ARG A 581 -7.48 5.11 -38.15
C ARG A 581 -7.12 4.93 -36.67
N PRO A 582 -7.71 3.94 -35.98
CA PRO A 582 -7.26 3.60 -34.64
C PRO A 582 -5.83 3.05 -34.65
N VAL A 583 -5.05 3.37 -33.62
CA VAL A 583 -3.67 2.87 -33.43
C VAL A 583 -3.54 2.09 -32.13
N GLY A 584 -2.38 1.45 -31.91
CA GLY A 584 -2.09 0.74 -30.66
C GLY A 584 -2.68 -0.66 -30.58
N PHE A 585 -3.18 -1.22 -31.69
CA PHE A 585 -3.60 -2.61 -31.79
C PHE A 585 -2.45 -3.50 -32.21
N GLU A 586 -2.30 -4.63 -31.53
CA GLU A 586 -1.30 -5.65 -31.84
C GLU A 586 -1.97 -7.01 -32.00
N LEU A 587 -1.43 -7.81 -32.92
CA LEU A 587 -1.77 -9.20 -33.10
C LEU A 587 -0.57 -10.05 -32.68
N CYS A 588 -0.80 -11.07 -31.85
CA CYS A 588 0.26 -11.93 -31.32
C CYS A 588 0.01 -13.40 -31.69
N ASP A 589 1.05 -14.10 -32.13
CA ASP A 589 0.99 -15.53 -32.46
C ASP A 589 1.19 -16.45 -31.24
N ALA A 590 1.11 -17.76 -31.46
CA ALA A 590 1.28 -18.77 -30.41
C ALA A 590 2.71 -18.87 -29.88
N GLY A 591 3.70 -18.35 -30.61
CA GLY A 591 5.09 -18.24 -30.17
C GLY A 591 5.36 -16.99 -29.33
N GLY A 592 4.36 -16.11 -29.17
CA GLY A 592 4.47 -14.87 -28.40
C GLY A 592 4.97 -13.68 -29.22
N ALA A 593 5.26 -13.84 -30.51
CA ALA A 593 5.66 -12.71 -31.34
C ALA A 593 4.44 -11.83 -31.62
N CYS A 594 4.56 -10.53 -31.35
CA CYS A 594 3.50 -9.54 -31.57
C CYS A 594 3.86 -8.56 -32.68
N ARG A 595 2.87 -8.08 -33.43
CA ARG A 595 3.00 -7.08 -34.49
C ARG A 595 1.89 -6.05 -34.39
N PHE A 596 2.18 -4.77 -34.55
CA PHE A 596 1.14 -3.77 -34.76
C PHE A 596 0.30 -4.14 -35.98
N ALA A 597 -1.01 -3.94 -35.88
CA ALA A 597 -1.98 -4.29 -36.91
C ALA A 597 -2.68 -3.04 -37.44
N ASP A 598 -2.83 -2.98 -38.77
CA ASP A 598 -3.70 -1.97 -39.39
C ASP A 598 -5.14 -2.20 -38.96
N ALA A 599 -5.75 -1.15 -38.42
CA ALA A 599 -7.06 -1.21 -37.82
C ALA A 599 -8.05 -0.24 -38.51
N ALA A 600 -9.31 -0.66 -38.63
CA ALA A 600 -10.41 0.16 -39.10
C ALA A 600 -11.58 0.09 -38.10
N LEU A 601 -12.18 1.24 -37.79
CA LEU A 601 -13.30 1.34 -36.86
C LEU A 601 -14.63 1.49 -37.63
N ALA A 602 -15.63 0.70 -37.25
CA ALA A 602 -17.00 0.84 -37.71
C ALA A 602 -17.97 0.68 -36.53
N GLY A 603 -18.45 1.81 -35.98
CA GLY A 603 -19.34 1.81 -34.82
C GLY A 603 -18.66 1.29 -33.56
N ASP A 604 -19.04 0.10 -33.11
CA ASP A 604 -18.49 -0.63 -31.96
C ASP A 604 -17.52 -1.76 -32.38
N GLN A 605 -17.19 -1.89 -33.67
CA GLN A 605 -16.30 -2.93 -34.19
C GLN A 605 -14.98 -2.35 -34.68
N VAL A 606 -13.87 -2.95 -34.24
CA VAL A 606 -12.53 -2.69 -34.77
C VAL A 606 -12.08 -3.91 -35.56
N ARG A 607 -11.89 -3.74 -36.87
CA ARG A 607 -11.37 -4.77 -37.78
C ARG A 607 -9.87 -4.58 -37.94
N LEU A 608 -9.10 -5.60 -37.58
CA LEU A 608 -7.64 -5.66 -37.66
C LEU A 608 -7.22 -6.56 -38.82
N THR A 609 -6.44 -6.04 -39.76
CA THR A 609 -5.92 -6.83 -40.87
C THR A 609 -4.84 -7.80 -40.37
N ILE A 610 -4.94 -9.07 -40.75
CA ILE A 610 -3.92 -10.08 -40.41
C ILE A 610 -2.78 -9.98 -41.44
N PRO A 611 -1.52 -9.75 -41.00
CA PRO A 611 -0.38 -9.78 -41.91
C PRO A 611 -0.24 -11.14 -42.61
N ALA A 612 0.18 -11.14 -43.88
CA ALA A 612 0.39 -12.37 -44.62
C ALA A 612 1.34 -13.33 -43.90
N GLY A 613 0.95 -14.61 -43.81
CA GLY A 613 1.72 -15.65 -43.11
C GLY A 613 1.70 -15.55 -41.58
N PHE A 614 0.91 -14.66 -41.00
CA PHE A 614 0.79 -14.50 -39.55
C PHE A 614 -0.48 -15.20 -39.02
N ALA A 615 -0.35 -16.00 -37.96
CA ALA A 615 -1.45 -16.76 -37.37
C ALA A 615 -1.70 -16.30 -35.93
N PRO A 616 -2.43 -15.18 -35.73
CA PRO A 616 -2.57 -14.59 -34.41
C PRO A 616 -3.52 -15.40 -33.52
N VAL A 617 -3.16 -15.62 -32.27
CA VAL A 617 -4.01 -16.28 -31.26
C VAL A 617 -4.48 -15.30 -30.19
N ARG A 618 -3.85 -14.12 -30.10
CA ARG A 618 -4.24 -13.03 -29.19
C ARG A 618 -4.27 -11.70 -29.91
N VAL A 619 -5.08 -10.79 -29.40
CA VAL A 619 -5.12 -9.37 -29.75
C VAL A 619 -4.86 -8.55 -28.51
N ARG A 620 -4.06 -7.49 -28.66
CA ARG A 620 -3.80 -6.50 -27.61
C ARG A 620 -4.19 -5.11 -28.09
N PHE A 621 -4.61 -4.26 -27.17
CA PHE A 621 -4.82 -2.83 -27.41
C PHE A 621 -4.12 -2.02 -26.31
N ALA A 622 -3.34 -1.02 -26.74
CA ALA A 622 -2.59 -0.12 -25.86
C ALA A 622 -1.70 -0.87 -24.84
N TRP A 623 -1.02 -1.92 -25.29
CA TRP A 623 -0.21 -2.81 -24.45
C TRP A 623 1.23 -2.33 -24.31
N ALA A 624 1.39 -1.23 -23.57
CA ALA A 624 2.69 -0.69 -23.18
C ALA A 624 2.55 0.08 -21.87
N ASP A 625 3.66 0.43 -21.23
CA ASP A 625 3.67 1.28 -20.03
C ASP A 625 3.13 2.68 -20.38
N SER A 626 3.57 3.25 -21.51
CA SER A 626 3.08 4.51 -22.07
C SER A 626 2.63 4.33 -23.53
N PRO A 627 1.40 3.83 -23.76
CA PRO A 627 0.87 3.57 -25.09
C PRO A 627 0.39 4.87 -25.75
N ILE A 628 0.41 4.91 -27.09
CA ILE A 628 -0.29 5.95 -27.85
C ILE A 628 -1.76 5.55 -27.96
N LEU A 629 -2.66 6.36 -27.42
CA LEU A 629 -4.10 6.18 -27.54
C LEU A 629 -4.73 7.22 -28.47
N ASN A 630 -5.63 6.75 -29.32
CA ASN A 630 -6.48 7.61 -30.13
C ASN A 630 -7.93 7.08 -30.25
N LEU A 631 -8.28 6.02 -29.51
CA LEU A 631 -9.61 5.42 -29.51
C LEU A 631 -10.37 5.82 -28.25
N TYR A 632 -11.50 6.50 -28.42
CA TYR A 632 -12.30 7.07 -27.34
C TYR A 632 -13.77 6.73 -27.53
N GLY A 633 -14.57 6.86 -26.46
CA GLY A 633 -16.02 6.89 -26.57
C GLY A 633 -16.51 8.25 -27.05
N ARG A 634 -17.79 8.33 -27.46
CA ARG A 634 -18.43 9.61 -27.86
C ARG A 634 -18.44 10.67 -26.75
N THR A 635 -18.32 10.25 -25.50
CA THR A 635 -18.22 11.13 -24.31
C THR A 635 -16.81 11.60 -24.02
N GLY A 636 -15.81 11.23 -24.85
CA GLY A 636 -14.41 11.61 -24.65
C GLY A 636 -13.67 10.75 -23.61
N LEU A 637 -14.28 9.68 -23.09
CA LEU A 637 -13.62 8.73 -22.20
C LEU A 637 -12.77 7.73 -23.01
N PRO A 638 -11.50 7.46 -22.62
CA PRO A 638 -10.60 6.61 -23.39
C PRO A 638 -11.04 5.14 -23.41
N ALA A 639 -10.82 4.47 -24.54
CA ALA A 639 -10.96 3.01 -24.58
C ALA A 639 -9.95 2.36 -23.61
N THR A 640 -10.39 1.30 -22.94
CA THR A 640 -9.57 0.63 -21.92
C THR A 640 -8.53 -0.30 -22.58
N PRO A 641 -7.25 -0.28 -22.16
CA PRO A 641 -6.27 -1.26 -22.62
C PRO A 641 -6.68 -2.70 -22.27
N PHE A 642 -6.33 -3.65 -23.13
CA PHE A 642 -6.68 -5.06 -22.93
C PHE A 642 -5.78 -6.04 -23.69
N GLU A 643 -5.85 -7.30 -23.27
CA GLU A 643 -5.50 -8.47 -24.07
C GLU A 643 -6.71 -9.41 -24.15
N LEU A 644 -6.98 -9.99 -25.32
CA LEU A 644 -7.99 -11.04 -25.51
C LEU A 644 -7.43 -12.21 -26.31
N THR A 645 -7.88 -13.42 -25.99
CA THR A 645 -7.73 -14.58 -26.87
C THR A 645 -8.66 -14.44 -28.07
N ILE A 646 -8.18 -14.79 -29.26
CA ILE A 646 -8.97 -14.75 -30.49
C ILE A 646 -9.76 -16.05 -30.61
N ALA A 647 -11.08 -15.94 -30.58
CA ALA A 647 -11.99 -17.05 -30.88
C ALA A 647 -11.97 -17.37 -32.39
N PRO A 648 -12.11 -18.66 -32.76
CA PRO A 648 -12.11 -19.10 -34.16
C PRO A 648 -13.25 -18.53 -34.99
#